data_AF-A0A803JUB4-F1
#
_entry.id   AF-A0A803JUB4-F1
#
_cell.length_a   1.000
_cell.length_b   1.000
_cell.length_c   1.000
_cell.angle_alpha   90.00
_cell.angle_beta   90.00
_cell.angle_gamma   90.00
#
_symmetry.space_group_name_H-M   'P 1'
#
loop_
_entity.id
_entity.type
_entity.pdbx_description
1 polymer ?
#
loop_
_entity_poly.entity_id
_entity_poly.type
_entity_poly.pdbx_seq_one_letter_code
_entity_poly.pdbx_strand_id
1 'polypeptide(L)'
;MISLDQLIMDHSNYSKDRDINEVWVPGMAPDGPPWCKRPQETNKEKYGIENNSDFTSAYSNLQNILINASLPETEDRTKHPRTGHTADTTTICVLGDPSFAMSVLLEGARQCPGNILLCLSPSCFHSRPENSGLPSPLFVRQAVSFDLGGRTFLDNFYPPRRVTYLFWLGGEQILLEGDIECPMGGSPQLSCFLADTLGIRLLLDSQELPLPPALILTPFYQQGLWEPLNGEGKTTRMVKLDREEGWEEKVKKDISEFLAFLKTRLYQKVVIKVRGPPWRESFATDFYPCDPVPVLETVLRLVGMLHEGQAILLEGFIHTMSPRRVHPLQSPPIIPRCSVRPPELAIHLCAVVCRSRGDQPILSKVVCTIGRAEKPLHHRFALPQSLETTLELWGITDKSQKEDIWVQVKNVAEQTMRVVIDAEKKMTSEERGGWKAQTDILGVDFLLTVVDYTVTPVIIGVTADLCLETCGIQECLLGYLAASGPIPLNSATGPLVETMLRRSMSYVMEEKEVLVIGAGGISKKFIWEAARNYGIKIHLVESDPGHFASSLVSSFIHYDFEDHSLDEIHAQNVLSIIRGKGLQLSGCMAFWDECTILAALLSNLLELPGPPPSAVRLAKLKTQTQLRLLSLSSPSPPFPYPGAFAVPCFSLGPEAGGLKAAESSLSYPLVVKPESGAGAVGVRLVQNGEECRTLIRKMGTGTGTCNPCEGVSSNTGNNETCQILESCKAKGLAHGSELGGSCKWEVEETLQQGMSRYGKVENKVSLAQLGGGGTQSSPHLLLAEYITGSEHDVDLVLGPNGRLLAAYVSDNGPTLLPGFTETAAALPSRLGHEQRCQLVQAAARCCRALGLFPGVFNVELKFTECGPRLLEINPRMGGFYLRDWIQRVYGTDLVMVALALSCGIEPALPACGARESAVLVGVMCTGERHEEALRSTARPERLTELHDAGLIRFNRLEGGPERGPDQEPYGNVACEGARQKEARERLLGVCAVLGLDTEEYPIKYLTGEFQ
;
A
#
# COMPACT_ATOMS: atom_id res chain seq x y z
N MET A 1 -16.88 24.83 -30.54
CA MET A 1 -17.71 25.81 -29.80
C MET A 1 -18.19 25.26 -28.44
N ILE A 2 -17.34 25.15 -27.41
CA ILE A 2 -17.78 24.49 -26.14
C ILE A 2 -18.30 25.51 -25.13
N SER A 3 -19.50 25.29 -24.58
CA SER A 3 -19.96 25.88 -23.31
C SER A 3 -19.50 24.97 -22.17
N LEU A 4 -18.94 25.56 -21.11
CA LEU A 4 -18.55 24.83 -19.90
C LEU A 4 -19.76 24.25 -19.14
N ASP A 5 -20.97 24.82 -19.30
CA ASP A 5 -22.13 24.40 -18.48
C ASP A 5 -22.77 23.11 -18.98
N GLN A 6 -22.33 22.68 -20.14
CA GLN A 6 -22.68 21.41 -20.73
C GLN A 6 -21.79 20.26 -20.23
N LEU A 7 -21.01 20.44 -19.16
CA LEU A 7 -20.24 19.40 -18.48
C LEU A 7 -20.68 19.18 -17.02
N ILE A 8 -21.46 20.11 -16.44
CA ILE A 8 -21.65 20.23 -14.98
C ILE A 8 -23.12 19.96 -14.54
N MET A 9 -23.97 19.40 -15.42
CA MET A 9 -25.33 18.99 -15.02
C MET A 9 -25.40 17.65 -14.25
N ASP A 10 -24.28 16.96 -14.07
CA ASP A 10 -24.23 15.57 -13.60
C ASP A 10 -23.95 15.39 -12.09
N HIS A 11 -24.18 16.38 -11.22
CA HIS A 11 -24.07 16.09 -9.78
C HIS A 11 -25.10 15.02 -9.38
N SER A 12 -24.69 13.99 -8.61
CA SER A 12 -25.53 12.85 -8.18
C SER A 12 -26.91 13.24 -7.63
N ASN A 13 -27.04 14.46 -7.10
CA ASN A 13 -28.26 14.98 -6.49
C ASN A 13 -29.23 15.65 -7.48
N TYR A 14 -28.87 15.77 -8.77
CA TYR A 14 -29.67 16.44 -9.81
C TYR A 14 -30.36 15.50 -10.80
N SER A 15 -30.08 14.19 -10.77
CA SER A 15 -30.72 13.22 -11.66
C SER A 15 -32.15 12.87 -11.21
N LYS A 16 -33.12 13.69 -11.62
CA LYS A 16 -34.55 13.31 -11.69
C LYS A 16 -35.02 13.18 -13.15
N ASP A 17 -34.21 12.64 -14.04
CA ASP A 17 -34.68 12.28 -15.38
C ASP A 17 -35.34 10.89 -15.36
N ARG A 18 -36.64 10.88 -15.09
CA ARG A 18 -37.53 9.74 -15.35
C ARG A 18 -38.01 9.65 -16.81
N ASP A 19 -37.56 10.53 -17.69
CA ASP A 19 -38.06 10.59 -19.08
C ASP A 19 -36.94 10.52 -20.12
N ILE A 20 -36.35 9.33 -20.29
CA ILE A 20 -35.66 8.98 -21.55
C ILE A 20 -36.12 7.58 -21.98
N ASN A 21 -37.42 7.45 -22.21
CA ASN A 21 -37.95 6.44 -23.11
C ASN A 21 -38.68 7.18 -24.22
N GLU A 22 -37.97 7.60 -25.27
CA GLU A 22 -38.46 7.54 -26.63
C GLU A 22 -37.38 7.97 -27.63
N VAL A 23 -37.28 7.18 -28.70
CA VAL A 23 -36.53 7.44 -29.95
C VAL A 23 -35.04 7.07 -29.96
N TRP A 24 -34.76 5.75 -30.06
CA TRP A 24 -33.92 5.19 -31.13
C TRP A 24 -34.12 3.67 -31.25
N VAL A 25 -34.67 3.21 -32.38
CA VAL A 25 -34.74 1.79 -32.77
C VAL A 25 -34.22 1.68 -34.20
N PRO A 26 -33.12 0.96 -34.46
CA PRO A 26 -32.82 0.42 -35.78
C PRO A 26 -33.29 -1.05 -35.86
N GLY A 27 -34.35 -1.25 -36.64
CA GLY A 27 -34.90 -2.49 -37.20
C GLY A 27 -34.45 -3.86 -36.67
N MET A 28 -35.37 -4.56 -35.98
CA MET A 28 -35.48 -6.03 -35.97
C MET A 28 -36.96 -6.44 -36.06
N ALA A 29 -37.20 -7.62 -36.65
CA ALA A 29 -38.47 -8.16 -37.15
C ALA A 29 -39.64 -8.26 -36.14
N PRO A 30 -40.92 -8.37 -36.59
CA PRO A 30 -42.12 -8.07 -35.78
C PRO A 30 -42.50 -9.07 -34.67
N ASP A 31 -41.78 -10.18 -34.49
CA ASP A 31 -42.21 -11.23 -33.56
C ASP A 31 -41.15 -11.44 -32.46
N GLY A 32 -41.33 -10.77 -31.33
CA GLY A 32 -40.51 -10.94 -30.13
C GLY A 32 -40.77 -12.27 -29.41
N PRO A 33 -39.83 -12.77 -28.57
CA PRO A 33 -39.96 -14.04 -27.88
C PRO A 33 -41.03 -14.06 -26.75
N PRO A 34 -41.48 -15.23 -26.28
CA PRO A 34 -42.75 -15.41 -25.54
C PRO A 34 -42.78 -14.87 -24.10
N TRP A 35 -41.69 -14.32 -23.56
CA TRP A 35 -41.57 -13.91 -22.15
C TRP A 35 -42.02 -12.47 -21.85
N CYS A 36 -42.45 -11.68 -22.84
CA CYS A 36 -43.04 -10.36 -22.63
C CYS A 36 -44.51 -10.37 -22.12
N LYS A 37 -44.98 -11.48 -21.54
CA LYS A 37 -46.29 -11.51 -20.86
C LYS A 37 -46.08 -11.23 -19.37
N ARG A 38 -46.47 -10.03 -18.93
CA ARG A 38 -46.59 -9.66 -17.51
C ARG A 38 -47.38 -10.75 -16.77
N PRO A 39 -46.87 -11.33 -15.66
CA PRO A 39 -47.69 -12.19 -14.82
C PRO A 39 -48.76 -11.34 -14.12
N GLN A 40 -50.00 -11.81 -14.15
CA GLN A 40 -51.11 -11.25 -13.38
C GLN A 40 -50.80 -11.33 -11.88
N GLU A 41 -51.09 -10.24 -11.18
CA GLU A 41 -51.02 -10.10 -9.73
C GLU A 41 -51.74 -11.28 -9.02
N THR A 42 -50.98 -12.11 -8.32
CA THR A 42 -51.56 -12.99 -7.29
C THR A 42 -50.60 -13.14 -6.10
N ASN A 43 -51.17 -12.92 -4.91
CA ASN A 43 -50.67 -13.23 -3.57
C ASN A 43 -49.42 -12.49 -3.05
N LYS A 44 -49.63 -11.24 -2.63
CA LYS A 44 -48.89 -10.60 -1.54
C LYS A 44 -49.38 -11.18 -0.21
N GLU A 45 -48.60 -12.06 0.42
CA GLU A 45 -48.53 -12.28 1.88
C GLU A 45 -47.71 -13.55 2.17
N LYS A 46 -46.39 -13.38 2.28
CA LYS A 46 -45.45 -14.17 3.09
C LYS A 46 -44.03 -13.70 2.77
N TYR A 47 -43.17 -13.65 3.78
CA TYR A 47 -41.82 -13.08 3.83
C TYR A 47 -41.79 -11.59 4.16
N GLY A 48 -41.44 -11.31 5.42
CA GLY A 48 -41.23 -9.97 5.98
C GLY A 48 -39.96 -9.32 5.42
N ILE A 49 -40.05 -8.89 4.17
CA ILE A 49 -39.27 -7.80 3.63
C ILE A 49 -40.20 -6.60 3.75
N GLU A 50 -39.94 -5.69 4.69
CA GLU A 50 -40.51 -4.35 4.58
C GLU A 50 -40.15 -3.83 3.19
N ASN A 51 -41.17 -3.48 2.38
CA ASN A 51 -41.02 -3.04 0.99
C ASN A 51 -40.16 -1.77 0.92
N ASN A 52 -38.83 -1.93 0.95
CA ASN A 52 -37.89 -0.87 0.69
C ASN A 52 -37.69 -0.80 -0.83
N SER A 53 -38.48 0.06 -1.48
CA SER A 53 -38.48 0.26 -2.93
C SER A 53 -37.07 0.47 -3.50
N ASP A 54 -36.20 1.09 -2.70
CA ASP A 54 -34.89 1.53 -3.13
C ASP A 54 -33.92 0.34 -3.24
N PHE A 55 -33.98 -0.59 -2.29
CA PHE A 55 -33.19 -1.83 -2.36
C PHE A 55 -33.60 -2.65 -3.59
N THR A 56 -34.90 -2.82 -3.85
CA THR A 56 -35.38 -3.59 -5.00
C THR A 56 -34.94 -2.95 -6.33
N SER A 57 -35.00 -1.63 -6.43
CA SER A 57 -34.53 -0.89 -7.60
C SER A 57 -33.02 -1.05 -7.82
N ALA A 58 -32.22 -0.82 -6.77
CA ALA A 58 -30.77 -0.95 -6.83
C ALA A 58 -30.31 -2.39 -7.14
N TYR A 59 -30.97 -3.39 -6.55
CA TYR A 59 -30.70 -4.81 -6.84
C TYR A 59 -31.01 -5.16 -8.30
N SER A 60 -32.13 -4.63 -8.85
CA SER A 60 -32.50 -4.82 -10.25
C SER A 60 -31.49 -4.15 -11.19
N ASN A 61 -31.02 -2.94 -10.85
CA ASN A 61 -29.97 -2.26 -11.60
C ASN A 61 -28.67 -3.07 -11.62
N LEU A 62 -28.25 -3.60 -10.47
CA LEU A 62 -27.10 -4.51 -10.38
C LEU A 62 -27.24 -5.71 -11.31
N GLN A 63 -28.40 -6.39 -11.36
CA GLN A 63 -28.57 -7.53 -12.25
C GLN A 63 -28.43 -7.15 -13.72
N ASN A 64 -28.99 -6.00 -14.13
CA ASN A 64 -28.85 -5.51 -15.50
C ASN A 64 -27.38 -5.22 -15.87
N ILE A 65 -26.63 -4.63 -14.94
CA ILE A 65 -25.20 -4.35 -15.13
C ILE A 65 -24.41 -5.64 -15.30
N LEU A 66 -24.65 -6.64 -14.45
CA LEU A 66 -23.99 -7.95 -14.55
C LEU A 66 -24.28 -8.63 -15.90
N ILE A 67 -25.54 -8.66 -16.32
CA ILE A 67 -25.95 -9.22 -17.62
C ILE A 67 -25.24 -8.51 -18.78
N ASN A 68 -25.24 -7.16 -18.78
CA ASN A 68 -24.60 -6.37 -19.83
C ASN A 68 -23.07 -6.56 -19.84
N ALA A 69 -22.46 -6.79 -18.68
CA ALA A 69 -21.04 -7.09 -18.53
C ALA A 69 -20.69 -8.56 -18.84
N SER A 70 -21.67 -9.40 -19.23
CA SER A 70 -21.50 -10.85 -19.42
C SER A 70 -21.02 -11.59 -18.16
N LEU A 71 -21.42 -11.11 -16.98
CA LEU A 71 -21.18 -11.71 -15.68
C LEU A 71 -22.42 -12.50 -15.21
N PRO A 72 -22.25 -13.53 -14.37
CA PRO A 72 -23.38 -14.28 -13.82
C PRO A 72 -24.23 -13.40 -12.90
N GLU A 73 -25.53 -13.70 -12.83
CA GLU A 73 -26.45 -13.08 -11.88
C GLU A 73 -26.03 -13.33 -10.43
N THR A 74 -26.50 -12.45 -9.53
CA THR A 74 -26.18 -12.53 -8.11
C THR A 74 -26.80 -13.76 -7.46
N GLU A 75 -25.99 -14.59 -6.81
CA GLU A 75 -26.46 -15.75 -6.06
C GLU A 75 -26.92 -15.32 -4.65
N ASP A 76 -28.15 -15.68 -4.28
CA ASP A 76 -28.70 -15.39 -2.97
C ASP A 76 -28.23 -16.42 -1.92
N ARG A 77 -27.40 -15.96 -0.98
CA ARG A 77 -26.89 -16.74 0.16
C ARG A 77 -27.48 -16.31 1.49
N THR A 78 -28.54 -15.51 1.50
CA THR A 78 -29.15 -14.98 2.73
C THR A 78 -29.65 -16.07 3.69
N LYS A 79 -29.97 -17.26 3.17
CA LYS A 79 -30.36 -18.45 3.95
C LYS A 79 -29.19 -19.12 4.70
N HIS A 80 -27.96 -18.81 4.34
CA HIS A 80 -26.73 -19.34 4.96
C HIS A 80 -25.84 -18.19 5.42
N PRO A 81 -26.16 -17.55 6.57
CA PRO A 81 -25.41 -16.41 7.05
C PRO A 81 -23.91 -16.71 7.16
N ARG A 82 -23.08 -15.77 6.70
CA ARG A 82 -21.64 -15.83 6.85
C ARG A 82 -21.27 -15.60 8.31
N THR A 83 -20.49 -16.54 8.85
CA THR A 83 -19.99 -16.56 10.23
C THR A 83 -18.46 -16.68 10.23
N GLY A 84 -17.84 -16.61 11.40
CA GLY A 84 -16.40 -16.83 11.58
C GLY A 84 -15.52 -15.59 11.42
N HIS A 85 -16.10 -14.43 11.15
CA HIS A 85 -15.41 -13.13 11.24
C HIS A 85 -15.36 -12.61 12.68
N THR A 86 -14.38 -11.77 12.95
CA THR A 86 -14.15 -11.08 14.23
C THR A 86 -14.52 -9.60 14.12
N ALA A 87 -14.53 -8.88 15.26
CA ALA A 87 -14.72 -7.43 15.27
C ALA A 87 -13.62 -6.66 14.51
N ASP A 88 -12.43 -7.25 14.43
CA ASP A 88 -11.25 -6.68 13.76
C ASP A 88 -11.12 -7.13 12.29
N THR A 89 -12.13 -7.84 11.75
CA THR A 89 -12.09 -8.24 10.33
C THR A 89 -12.29 -7.02 9.43
N THR A 90 -11.32 -6.75 8.55
CA THR A 90 -11.39 -5.68 7.54
C THR A 90 -12.68 -5.78 6.75
N THR A 91 -13.55 -4.77 6.90
CA THR A 91 -14.87 -4.69 6.28
C THR A 91 -15.03 -3.30 5.67
N ILE A 92 -14.95 -3.23 4.35
CA ILE A 92 -15.10 -2.01 3.57
C ILE A 92 -16.49 -2.03 2.95
N CYS A 93 -17.30 -1.04 3.25
CA CYS A 93 -18.63 -0.91 2.67
C CYS A 93 -18.64 0.19 1.62
N VAL A 94 -19.10 -0.12 0.42
CA VAL A 94 -19.36 0.84 -0.65
C VAL A 94 -20.87 1.08 -0.67
N LEU A 95 -21.30 2.30 -0.36
CA LEU A 95 -22.70 2.71 -0.41
C LEU A 95 -22.91 3.66 -1.59
N GLY A 96 -23.74 3.26 -2.54
CA GLY A 96 -24.12 4.06 -3.70
C GLY A 96 -24.74 3.22 -4.80
N ASP A 97 -25.04 3.85 -5.94
CA ASP A 97 -25.60 3.14 -7.09
C ASP A 97 -24.57 2.14 -7.67
N PRO A 98 -24.97 0.89 -7.97
CA PRO A 98 -24.06 -0.14 -8.49
C PRO A 98 -23.27 0.30 -9.73
N SER A 99 -23.80 1.20 -10.56
CA SER A 99 -23.17 1.69 -11.81
C SER A 99 -21.84 2.39 -11.56
N PHE A 100 -21.67 3.07 -10.42
CA PHE A 100 -20.42 3.74 -10.05
C PHE A 100 -19.46 2.83 -9.29
N ALA A 101 -19.99 1.76 -8.68
CA ALA A 101 -19.23 0.92 -7.75
C ALA A 101 -18.51 -0.24 -8.44
N MET A 102 -18.94 -0.69 -9.63
CA MET A 102 -18.43 -1.93 -10.24
C MET A 102 -16.90 -1.97 -10.40
N SER A 103 -16.26 -0.88 -10.85
CA SER A 103 -14.80 -0.83 -11.00
C SER A 103 -14.07 -0.97 -9.65
N VAL A 104 -14.62 -0.35 -8.59
CA VAL A 104 -14.10 -0.48 -7.22
C VAL A 104 -14.31 -1.89 -6.69
N LEU A 105 -15.47 -2.50 -6.93
CA LEU A 105 -15.85 -3.81 -6.41
C LEU A 105 -15.04 -4.93 -7.06
N LEU A 106 -14.82 -4.87 -8.38
CA LEU A 106 -14.02 -5.87 -9.09
C LEU A 106 -12.53 -5.75 -8.76
N GLU A 107 -12.02 -4.52 -8.66
CA GLU A 107 -10.66 -4.30 -8.17
C GLU A 107 -10.52 -4.77 -6.72
N GLY A 108 -11.54 -4.51 -5.90
CA GLY A 108 -11.62 -5.00 -4.54
C GLY A 108 -11.67 -6.52 -4.43
N ALA A 109 -12.36 -7.20 -5.34
CA ALA A 109 -12.38 -8.65 -5.41
C ALA A 109 -11.02 -9.25 -5.80
N ARG A 110 -10.24 -8.53 -6.61
CA ARG A 110 -8.86 -8.89 -6.94
C ARG A 110 -7.92 -8.66 -5.77
N GLN A 111 -8.00 -7.51 -5.11
CA GLN A 111 -7.08 -7.18 -4.03
C GLN A 111 -7.45 -7.86 -2.71
N CYS A 112 -8.71 -7.93 -2.33
CA CYS A 112 -9.14 -8.45 -1.02
C CYS A 112 -10.53 -9.14 -1.10
N PRO A 113 -10.61 -10.32 -1.75
CA PRO A 113 -11.88 -10.99 -2.04
C PRO A 113 -12.76 -11.18 -0.79
N GLY A 114 -14.01 -10.73 -0.88
CA GLY A 114 -15.01 -10.86 0.20
C GLY A 114 -14.92 -9.84 1.34
N ASN A 115 -14.02 -8.84 1.27
CA ASN A 115 -13.88 -7.79 2.28
C ASN A 115 -14.42 -6.42 1.84
N ILE A 116 -14.57 -6.19 0.53
CA ILE A 116 -15.28 -5.03 -0.02
C ILE A 116 -16.70 -5.45 -0.38
N LEU A 117 -17.67 -4.74 0.19
CA LEU A 117 -19.09 -5.08 0.16
C LEU A 117 -19.90 -3.94 -0.45
N LEU A 118 -20.76 -4.24 -1.43
CA LEU A 118 -21.73 -3.29 -1.96
C LEU A 118 -22.98 -3.29 -1.07
N CYS A 119 -23.26 -2.13 -0.47
CA CYS A 119 -24.47 -1.88 0.28
C CYS A 119 -25.46 -1.16 -0.65
N LEU A 120 -26.60 -1.80 -0.96
CA LEU A 120 -27.58 -1.27 -1.90
C LEU A 120 -28.54 -0.25 -1.29
N SER A 121 -28.55 -0.13 0.03
CA SER A 121 -29.41 0.79 0.79
C SER A 121 -28.81 1.07 2.16
N PRO A 122 -29.05 2.24 2.78
CA PRO A 122 -28.68 2.50 4.18
C PRO A 122 -29.25 1.45 5.16
N SER A 123 -30.35 0.78 4.80
CA SER A 123 -30.96 -0.31 5.59
C SER A 123 -30.07 -1.57 5.74
N CYS A 124 -28.97 -1.65 4.99
CA CYS A 124 -27.90 -2.63 5.17
C CYS A 124 -27.16 -2.45 6.51
N PHE A 125 -27.22 -1.25 7.09
CA PHE A 125 -26.49 -0.90 8.30
C PHE A 125 -27.35 -0.92 9.56
N HIS A 126 -26.67 -1.05 10.70
CA HIS A 126 -27.23 -0.83 12.02
C HIS A 126 -26.17 -0.11 12.87
N SER A 127 -26.55 1.00 13.49
CA SER A 127 -25.75 1.67 14.51
C SER A 127 -26.23 1.20 15.89
N ARG A 128 -25.30 0.90 16.81
CA ARG A 128 -25.65 0.73 18.22
C ARG A 128 -25.51 2.10 18.89
N PRO A 129 -26.59 2.77 19.32
CA PRO A 129 -26.46 3.99 20.08
C PRO A 129 -25.79 3.69 21.41
N GLU A 130 -24.58 4.20 21.63
CA GLU A 130 -24.00 4.27 22.96
C GLU A 130 -24.45 5.56 23.64
N ASN A 131 -24.91 5.47 24.89
CA ASN A 131 -25.42 6.60 25.68
C ASN A 131 -24.30 7.58 26.15
N SER A 132 -23.19 7.69 25.43
CA SER A 132 -21.95 8.33 25.90
C SER A 132 -21.60 9.65 25.19
N GLY A 133 -22.36 10.08 24.18
CA GLY A 133 -22.02 11.29 23.39
C GLY A 133 -20.78 11.11 22.52
N LEU A 134 -20.28 9.88 22.38
CA LEU A 134 -19.16 9.49 21.50
C LEU A 134 -19.69 8.93 20.17
N PRO A 135 -18.89 9.00 19.08
CA PRO A 135 -19.26 8.41 17.81
C PRO A 135 -19.56 6.92 17.94
N SER A 136 -20.61 6.44 17.28
CA SER A 136 -21.05 5.05 17.40
C SER A 136 -20.47 4.15 16.30
N PRO A 137 -20.04 2.92 16.62
CA PRO A 137 -19.54 1.98 15.63
C PRO A 137 -20.67 1.55 14.68
N LEU A 138 -20.37 1.54 13.38
CA LEU A 138 -21.29 1.11 12.34
C LEU A 138 -21.16 -0.38 12.08
N PHE A 139 -22.28 -1.09 11.91
CA PHE A 139 -22.29 -2.51 11.56
C PHE A 139 -23.08 -2.77 10.28
N VAL A 140 -22.62 -3.74 9.48
CA VAL A 140 -23.32 -4.23 8.29
C VAL A 140 -23.90 -5.62 8.54
N ARG A 141 -25.20 -5.79 8.27
CA ARG A 141 -25.92 -7.07 8.44
C ARG A 141 -26.14 -7.81 7.12
N GLN A 142 -26.25 -7.07 6.03
CA GLN A 142 -26.54 -7.61 4.71
C GLN A 142 -25.85 -6.74 3.65
N ALA A 143 -25.17 -7.37 2.70
CA ALA A 143 -24.54 -6.69 1.59
C ALA A 143 -24.26 -7.67 0.44
N VAL A 144 -23.91 -7.14 -0.73
CA VAL A 144 -23.45 -7.96 -1.86
C VAL A 144 -21.92 -8.07 -1.81
N SER A 145 -21.40 -9.29 -1.79
CA SER A 145 -19.95 -9.58 -1.85
C SER A 145 -19.54 -10.03 -3.26
N PHE A 146 -18.25 -9.88 -3.56
CA PHE A 146 -17.66 -10.19 -4.87
C PHE A 146 -16.47 -11.16 -4.72
N ASP A 147 -16.29 -12.03 -5.72
CA ASP A 147 -15.13 -12.93 -5.81
C ASP A 147 -14.21 -12.64 -7.01
N LEU A 148 -13.05 -13.32 -7.02
CA LEU A 148 -12.01 -13.22 -8.05
C LEU A 148 -12.47 -13.55 -9.48
N GLY A 149 -13.68 -14.10 -9.67
CA GLY A 149 -14.29 -14.42 -10.97
C GLY A 149 -15.44 -13.51 -11.35
N GLY A 150 -15.67 -12.42 -10.62
CA GLY A 150 -16.78 -11.50 -10.85
C GLY A 150 -18.16 -12.05 -10.44
N ARG A 151 -18.20 -13.18 -9.70
CA ARG A 151 -19.47 -13.67 -9.13
C ARG A 151 -19.84 -12.81 -7.93
N THR A 152 -21.14 -12.54 -7.83
CA THR A 152 -21.72 -11.75 -6.75
C THR A 152 -22.60 -12.59 -5.85
N PHE A 153 -22.58 -12.30 -4.55
CA PHE A 153 -23.37 -13.02 -3.54
C PHE A 153 -24.11 -12.06 -2.65
N LEU A 154 -25.44 -12.20 -2.53
CA LEU A 154 -26.19 -11.49 -1.51
C LEU A 154 -26.02 -12.23 -0.16
N ASP A 155 -25.23 -11.66 0.74
CA ASP A 155 -24.83 -12.28 2.00
C ASP A 155 -25.54 -11.63 3.19
N ASN A 156 -25.95 -12.46 4.16
CA ASN A 156 -26.25 -12.02 5.52
C ASN A 156 -25.05 -12.32 6.43
N PHE A 157 -24.71 -11.44 7.37
CA PHE A 157 -23.60 -11.63 8.31
C PHE A 157 -24.11 -11.87 9.72
N TYR A 158 -23.60 -12.93 10.36
CA TYR A 158 -23.93 -13.24 11.76
C TYR A 158 -22.67 -13.59 12.58
N PRO A 159 -22.35 -12.82 13.64
CA PRO A 159 -22.96 -11.54 14.00
C PRO A 159 -22.76 -10.47 12.89
N PRO A 160 -23.45 -9.32 12.91
CA PRO A 160 -23.14 -8.22 11.98
C PRO A 160 -21.65 -7.84 12.01
N ARG A 161 -21.07 -7.51 10.85
CA ARG A 161 -19.64 -7.11 10.75
C ARG A 161 -19.49 -5.64 11.13
N ARG A 162 -18.47 -5.28 11.92
CA ARG A 162 -18.10 -3.87 12.15
C ARG A 162 -17.59 -3.30 10.84
N VAL A 163 -18.12 -2.18 10.41
CA VAL A 163 -17.62 -1.44 9.24
C VAL A 163 -16.34 -0.74 9.65
N THR A 164 -15.26 -1.06 8.96
CA THR A 164 -13.92 -0.50 9.23
C THR A 164 -13.55 0.61 8.26
N TYR A 165 -14.30 0.76 7.18
CA TYR A 165 -14.23 1.87 6.24
C TYR A 165 -15.53 1.97 5.45
N LEU A 166 -16.01 3.19 5.21
CA LEU A 166 -17.19 3.46 4.39
C LEU A 166 -16.81 4.33 3.19
N PHE A 167 -17.03 3.83 1.98
CA PHE A 167 -16.92 4.61 0.76
C PHE A 167 -18.30 5.08 0.32
N TRP A 168 -18.47 6.40 0.19
CA TRP A 168 -19.73 7.02 -0.17
C TRP A 168 -19.71 7.46 -1.64
N LEU A 169 -20.63 6.93 -2.46
CA LEU A 169 -20.73 7.14 -3.91
C LEU A 169 -22.01 7.88 -4.32
N GLY A 170 -22.41 8.91 -3.57
CA GLY A 170 -23.63 9.66 -3.89
C GLY A 170 -24.93 8.95 -3.48
N GLY A 171 -26.06 9.66 -3.56
CA GLY A 171 -27.40 9.16 -3.21
C GLY A 171 -28.11 9.98 -2.14
N GLU A 172 -29.37 9.64 -1.83
CA GLU A 172 -30.14 10.30 -0.76
C GLU A 172 -29.33 10.39 0.53
N GLN A 173 -29.54 11.48 1.29
CA GLN A 173 -28.89 11.70 2.58
C GLN A 173 -28.96 10.42 3.40
N ILE A 174 -27.79 9.84 3.67
CA ILE A 174 -27.71 8.89 4.75
C ILE A 174 -27.98 9.69 6.02
N LEU A 175 -29.23 9.66 6.50
CA LEU A 175 -29.53 9.98 7.89
C LEU A 175 -29.01 8.81 8.75
N LEU A 176 -27.69 8.60 8.77
CA LEU A 176 -27.08 7.95 9.90
C LEU A 176 -27.09 9.03 10.98
N GLU A 177 -28.12 9.01 11.81
CA GLU A 177 -28.25 9.92 12.95
C GLU A 177 -27.03 9.73 13.87
N GLY A 178 -26.24 10.79 14.05
CA GLY A 178 -25.07 10.83 14.95
C GLY A 178 -23.70 10.71 14.26
N ASP A 179 -22.64 11.05 15.00
CA ASP A 179 -21.26 10.86 14.54
C ASP A 179 -20.94 9.37 14.39
N ILE A 180 -20.48 8.96 13.21
CA ILE A 180 -20.08 7.57 12.94
C ILE A 180 -18.59 7.40 13.26
N GLU A 181 -18.27 6.40 14.07
CA GLU A 181 -16.88 6.04 14.37
C GLU A 181 -16.28 5.18 13.24
N CYS A 182 -16.11 5.71 12.03
CA CYS A 182 -15.53 4.96 10.91
C CYS A 182 -14.83 5.91 9.93
N PRO A 183 -13.62 5.58 9.41
CA PRO A 183 -13.02 6.36 8.34
C PRO A 183 -13.89 6.31 7.08
N MET A 184 -14.06 7.47 6.45
CA MET A 184 -14.90 7.62 5.28
C MET A 184 -14.13 8.20 4.09
N GLY A 185 -14.36 7.63 2.91
CA GLY A 185 -13.99 8.22 1.63
C GLY A 185 -15.22 8.87 1.01
N GLY A 186 -15.24 10.20 0.98
CA GLY A 186 -16.40 11.00 0.62
C GLY A 186 -17.44 11.12 1.74
N SER A 187 -18.30 12.12 1.61
CA SER A 187 -19.48 12.37 2.45
C SER A 187 -20.42 13.33 1.73
N PRO A 188 -21.68 13.48 2.16
CA PRO A 188 -22.57 14.50 1.62
C PRO A 188 -21.99 15.92 1.72
N GLN A 189 -21.32 16.25 2.83
CA GLN A 189 -20.70 17.55 3.08
C GLN A 189 -19.51 17.80 2.17
N LEU A 190 -18.62 16.82 2.00
CA LEU A 190 -17.49 16.91 1.08
C LEU A 190 -17.94 16.96 -0.38
N SER A 191 -19.03 16.27 -0.73
CA SER A 191 -19.65 16.38 -2.05
C SER A 191 -20.19 17.78 -2.30
N CYS A 192 -20.89 18.38 -1.33
CA CYS A 192 -21.31 19.79 -1.40
C CYS A 192 -20.12 20.74 -1.51
N PHE A 193 -19.02 20.47 -0.82
CA PHE A 193 -17.78 21.24 -0.91
C PHE A 193 -17.18 21.18 -2.31
N LEU A 194 -17.07 20.00 -2.92
CA LEU A 194 -16.58 19.84 -4.29
C LEU A 194 -17.56 20.40 -5.34
N ALA A 195 -18.86 20.38 -5.03
CA ALA A 195 -19.92 20.97 -5.86
C ALA A 195 -19.90 22.50 -5.91
N ASP A 196 -19.26 23.17 -4.94
CA ASP A 196 -19.10 24.61 -4.91
C ASP A 196 -18.10 25.07 -5.98
N THR A 197 -18.58 25.13 -7.22
CA THR A 197 -17.78 25.51 -8.39
C THR A 197 -17.10 26.87 -8.25
N LEU A 198 -17.67 27.81 -7.48
CA LEU A 198 -17.07 29.13 -7.27
C LEU A 198 -15.97 29.06 -6.20
N GLY A 199 -16.26 28.40 -5.07
CA GLY A 199 -15.31 28.18 -3.98
C GLY A 199 -14.07 27.40 -4.43
N ILE A 200 -14.27 26.26 -5.10
CA ILE A 200 -13.18 25.46 -5.68
C ILE A 200 -12.36 26.30 -6.65
N ARG A 201 -13.01 27.09 -7.52
CA ARG A 201 -12.27 27.91 -8.49
C ARG A 201 -11.41 28.98 -7.81
N LEU A 202 -11.90 29.64 -6.76
CA LEU A 202 -11.11 30.58 -5.95
C LEU A 202 -9.96 29.88 -5.24
N LEU A 203 -10.20 28.68 -4.72
CA LEU A 203 -9.19 27.85 -4.07
C LEU A 203 -8.06 27.46 -5.03
N LEU A 204 -8.39 27.02 -6.24
CA LEU A 204 -7.41 26.64 -7.26
C LEU A 204 -6.63 27.85 -7.81
N ASP A 205 -7.30 28.99 -8.05
CA ASP A 205 -6.64 30.25 -8.49
C ASP A 205 -5.72 30.81 -7.38
N SER A 206 -5.97 30.48 -6.11
CA SER A 206 -5.08 30.84 -5.00
C SER A 206 -3.70 30.21 -5.09
N GLN A 207 -3.59 29.08 -5.78
CA GLN A 207 -2.37 28.32 -6.02
C GLN A 207 -1.87 28.48 -7.47
N GLU A 208 -2.39 29.47 -8.20
CA GLU A 208 -1.98 29.79 -9.58
C GLU A 208 -2.16 28.62 -10.56
N LEU A 209 -3.13 27.75 -10.31
CA LEU A 209 -3.46 26.66 -11.22
C LEU A 209 -4.08 27.19 -12.53
N PRO A 210 -3.87 26.51 -13.67
CA PRO A 210 -4.29 26.99 -14.98
C PRO A 210 -5.81 26.93 -15.10
N LEU A 211 -6.44 28.07 -14.84
CA LEU A 211 -7.89 28.29 -14.95
C LEU A 211 -8.17 29.32 -16.04
N PRO A 212 -9.38 29.30 -16.64
CA PRO A 212 -9.78 30.36 -17.55
C PRO A 212 -9.99 31.64 -16.72
N PRO A 213 -9.57 32.83 -17.17
CA PRO A 213 -9.80 34.03 -16.38
C PRO A 213 -11.28 34.31 -16.18
N ALA A 214 -11.67 34.81 -15.00
CA ALA A 214 -13.07 35.13 -14.76
C ALA A 214 -13.32 36.30 -13.80
N LEU A 215 -14.53 36.81 -13.89
CA LEU A 215 -15.12 37.80 -13.02
C LEU A 215 -16.37 37.20 -12.37
N ILE A 216 -16.38 37.11 -11.05
CA ILE A 216 -17.51 36.64 -10.24
C ILE A 216 -18.26 37.85 -9.69
N LEU A 217 -19.54 37.97 -9.98
CA LEU A 217 -20.43 39.01 -9.46
C LEU A 217 -21.42 38.37 -8.50
N THR A 218 -21.33 38.67 -7.20
CA THR A 218 -22.18 38.06 -6.17
C THR A 218 -22.94 39.10 -5.33
N PRO A 219 -24.26 38.96 -5.13
CA PRO A 219 -25.06 39.81 -4.23
C PRO A 219 -24.97 39.40 -2.76
N PHE A 220 -24.53 38.17 -2.47
CA PHE A 220 -24.41 37.65 -1.11
C PHE A 220 -22.96 37.35 -0.78
N TYR A 221 -22.57 37.75 0.42
CA TYR A 221 -21.38 37.24 1.09
C TYR A 221 -21.85 36.29 2.17
N GLN A 222 -21.79 34.98 1.94
CA GLN A 222 -21.77 34.05 3.06
C GLN A 222 -20.36 34.07 3.63
N GLN A 223 -20.22 34.52 4.87
CA GLN A 223 -19.03 34.20 5.68
C GLN A 223 -18.93 32.66 5.73
N GLY A 224 -17.94 32.10 5.04
CA GLY A 224 -17.63 30.68 4.99
C GLY A 224 -16.13 30.47 4.77
N LEU A 225 -15.71 29.24 4.45
CA LEU A 225 -14.30 28.81 4.26
C LEU A 225 -13.49 29.59 3.21
N TRP A 226 -14.13 30.45 2.42
CA TRP A 226 -13.54 31.11 1.26
C TRP A 226 -13.36 32.61 1.50
N GLU A 227 -12.13 33.04 1.76
CA GLU A 227 -11.82 34.47 1.79
C GLU A 227 -11.69 35.06 0.37
N PRO A 228 -12.17 36.30 0.14
CA PRO A 228 -12.00 36.98 -1.14
C PRO A 228 -10.52 37.23 -1.42
N LEU A 229 -9.99 36.60 -2.46
CA LEU A 229 -8.62 36.79 -2.91
C LEU A 229 -8.57 37.85 -4.01
N ASN A 230 -8.28 39.11 -3.64
CA ASN A 230 -8.04 40.19 -4.58
C ASN A 230 -6.56 40.63 -4.49
N GLY A 231 -5.81 40.59 -5.60
CA GLY A 231 -4.39 40.97 -5.65
C GLY A 231 -3.82 40.98 -7.07
N GLU A 232 -2.65 41.59 -7.26
CA GLU A 232 -1.94 41.60 -8.55
C GLU A 232 -1.41 40.18 -8.88
N GLY A 233 -1.83 39.60 -10.01
CA GLY A 233 -1.37 38.28 -10.49
C GLY A 233 -2.44 37.20 -10.67
N LYS A 234 -3.62 37.35 -10.04
CA LYS A 234 -4.71 36.34 -10.07
C LYS A 234 -5.59 36.42 -11.32
N THR A 235 -6.11 35.28 -11.78
CA THR A 235 -6.96 35.22 -12.99
C THR A 235 -8.45 35.39 -12.69
N THR A 236 -8.85 35.21 -11.42
CA THR A 236 -10.22 35.40 -10.95
C THR A 236 -10.35 36.67 -10.11
N ARG A 237 -11.30 37.53 -10.47
CA ARG A 237 -11.71 38.68 -9.63
C ARG A 237 -13.12 38.45 -9.10
N MET A 238 -13.34 38.77 -7.82
CA MET A 238 -14.68 38.72 -7.22
C MET A 238 -15.15 40.14 -6.87
N VAL A 239 -16.36 40.48 -7.30
CA VAL A 239 -16.98 41.78 -7.09
C VAL A 239 -18.32 41.58 -6.39
N LYS A 240 -18.48 42.31 -5.28
CA LYS A 240 -19.71 42.33 -4.51
C LYS A 240 -20.72 43.28 -5.15
N LEU A 241 -21.95 42.78 -5.36
CA LEU A 241 -23.09 43.54 -5.84
C LEU A 241 -23.81 44.16 -4.63
N ASP A 242 -23.22 45.19 -4.04
CA ASP A 242 -23.90 46.00 -3.02
C ASP A 242 -24.95 46.86 -3.74
N ARG A 243 -26.26 46.67 -3.48
CA ARG A 243 -27.35 47.44 -4.11
C ARG A 243 -27.45 48.90 -3.59
N GLU A 244 -26.31 49.54 -3.34
CA GLU A 244 -26.19 50.94 -2.95
C GLU A 244 -26.20 51.87 -4.18
N GLU A 245 -26.47 53.17 -4.02
CA GLU A 245 -26.45 54.12 -5.15
C GLU A 245 -25.12 54.07 -5.91
N GLY A 246 -25.18 53.87 -7.24
CA GLY A 246 -23.99 53.81 -8.12
C GLY A 246 -23.40 52.42 -8.36
N TRP A 247 -24.02 51.34 -7.86
CA TRP A 247 -23.54 49.97 -8.08
C TRP A 247 -23.46 49.57 -9.57
N GLU A 248 -24.38 50.05 -10.41
CA GLU A 248 -24.39 49.76 -11.85
C GLU A 248 -23.16 50.33 -12.57
N GLU A 249 -22.72 51.54 -12.20
CA GLU A 249 -21.50 52.18 -12.73
C GLU A 249 -20.25 51.39 -12.32
N LYS A 250 -20.21 50.88 -11.09
CA LYS A 250 -19.12 50.02 -10.60
C LYS A 250 -19.05 48.69 -11.35
N VAL A 251 -20.18 47.99 -11.51
CA VAL A 251 -20.27 46.73 -12.27
C VAL A 251 -19.86 46.95 -13.73
N LYS A 252 -20.31 48.06 -14.34
CA LYS A 252 -19.93 48.44 -15.71
C LYS A 252 -18.42 48.66 -15.84
N LYS A 253 -17.80 49.32 -14.87
CA LYS A 253 -16.35 49.50 -14.82
C LYS A 253 -15.62 48.16 -14.71
N ASP A 254 -16.00 47.31 -13.77
CA ASP A 254 -15.35 46.01 -13.54
C ASP A 254 -15.50 45.07 -14.76
N ILE A 255 -16.67 45.03 -15.40
CA ILE A 255 -16.88 44.27 -16.66
C ILE A 255 -15.99 44.82 -17.77
N SER A 256 -15.92 46.15 -17.93
CA SER A 256 -15.11 46.77 -18.98
C SER A 256 -13.62 46.49 -18.79
N GLU A 257 -13.13 46.57 -17.55
CA GLU A 257 -11.75 46.20 -17.19
C GLU A 257 -11.48 44.72 -17.47
N PHE A 258 -12.40 43.83 -17.09
CA PHE A 258 -12.27 42.39 -17.33
C PHE A 258 -12.25 42.04 -18.82
N LEU A 259 -13.12 42.64 -19.63
CA LEU A 259 -13.15 42.42 -21.08
C LEU A 259 -11.89 42.99 -21.77
N ALA A 260 -11.36 44.11 -21.29
CA ALA A 260 -10.07 44.63 -21.76
C ALA A 260 -8.93 43.65 -21.41
N PHE A 261 -8.91 43.14 -20.18
CA PHE A 261 -7.96 42.12 -19.74
C PHE A 261 -8.03 40.86 -20.63
N LEU A 262 -9.23 40.33 -20.90
CA LEU A 262 -9.42 39.21 -21.82
C LEU A 262 -8.82 39.48 -23.21
N LYS A 263 -9.07 40.66 -23.79
CA LYS A 263 -8.51 41.05 -25.09
C LYS A 263 -6.98 41.08 -25.09
N THR A 264 -6.35 41.58 -24.01
CA THR A 264 -4.88 41.60 -23.90
C THR A 264 -4.27 40.19 -23.91
N ARG A 265 -5.04 39.18 -23.49
CA ARG A 265 -4.65 37.77 -23.52
C ARG A 265 -5.24 37.00 -24.71
N LEU A 266 -5.65 37.71 -25.77
CA LEU A 266 -6.14 37.15 -27.04
C LEU A 266 -7.45 36.36 -26.95
N TYR A 267 -8.23 36.52 -25.88
CA TYR A 267 -9.58 35.98 -25.81
C TYR A 267 -10.52 36.80 -26.71
N GLN A 268 -11.26 36.11 -27.57
CA GLN A 268 -12.20 36.75 -28.51
C GLN A 268 -13.65 36.75 -27.99
N LYS A 269 -13.95 35.85 -27.04
CA LYS A 269 -15.28 35.63 -26.50
C LYS A 269 -15.25 35.51 -24.98
N VAL A 270 -16.38 35.87 -24.37
CA VAL A 270 -16.67 35.69 -22.95
C VAL A 270 -17.91 34.82 -22.81
N VAL A 271 -17.93 33.99 -21.78
CA VAL A 271 -19.04 33.10 -21.41
C VAL A 271 -19.68 33.66 -20.15
N ILE A 272 -21.00 33.84 -20.14
CA ILE A 272 -21.75 34.32 -18.97
C ILE A 272 -22.59 33.17 -18.41
N LYS A 273 -22.49 32.97 -17.10
CA LYS A 273 -23.13 31.86 -16.38
C LYS A 273 -23.76 32.35 -15.10
N VAL A 274 -24.85 31.72 -14.69
CA VAL A 274 -25.39 31.87 -13.34
C VAL A 274 -25.04 30.61 -12.54
N ARG A 275 -24.38 30.78 -11.40
CA ARG A 275 -23.97 29.72 -10.48
C ARG A 275 -24.62 29.93 -9.13
N GLY A 276 -24.88 28.87 -8.37
CA GLY A 276 -25.44 28.94 -7.03
C GLY A 276 -25.40 27.59 -6.32
N PRO A 277 -25.91 27.49 -5.08
CA PRO A 277 -25.86 26.27 -4.27
C PRO A 277 -26.53 25.10 -5.01
N PRO A 278 -26.16 23.84 -4.67
CA PRO A 278 -26.35 22.64 -5.51
C PRO A 278 -27.78 22.10 -5.60
N TRP A 279 -28.80 22.97 -5.63
CA TRP A 279 -30.22 22.58 -5.67
C TRP A 279 -31.09 23.34 -6.67
N ARG A 280 -30.53 24.23 -7.50
CA ARG A 280 -31.32 25.01 -8.47
C ARG A 280 -30.73 24.98 -9.88
N GLU A 281 -31.63 25.03 -10.87
CA GLU A 281 -31.35 24.91 -12.31
C GLU A 281 -30.24 25.86 -12.76
N SER A 282 -29.34 25.36 -13.61
CA SER A 282 -28.45 26.20 -14.40
C SER A 282 -29.28 26.95 -15.42
N PHE A 283 -29.27 28.28 -15.36
CA PHE A 283 -29.75 29.09 -16.47
C PHE A 283 -28.86 28.85 -17.71
N ALA A 284 -29.41 29.08 -18.90
CA ALA A 284 -28.72 28.88 -20.17
C ALA A 284 -27.36 29.62 -20.21
N THR A 285 -26.32 28.96 -20.72
CA THR A 285 -25.03 29.59 -21.01
C THR A 285 -25.15 30.52 -22.20
N ASP A 286 -24.78 31.78 -22.01
CA ASP A 286 -24.74 32.74 -23.11
C ASP A 286 -23.30 33.06 -23.50
N PHE A 287 -23.05 33.16 -24.81
CA PHE A 287 -21.74 33.47 -25.37
C PHE A 287 -21.76 34.83 -26.04
N TYR A 288 -20.80 35.67 -25.69
CA TYR A 288 -20.68 37.00 -26.27
C TYR A 288 -19.29 37.20 -26.85
N PRO A 289 -19.16 38.00 -27.95
CA PRO A 289 -17.88 38.61 -28.26
C PRO A 289 -17.41 39.43 -27.05
N CYS A 290 -16.10 39.70 -26.94
CA CYS A 290 -15.57 40.60 -25.91
C CYS A 290 -15.96 42.07 -26.18
N ASP A 291 -17.26 42.36 -26.22
CA ASP A 291 -17.88 43.66 -26.41
C ASP A 291 -18.63 44.04 -25.12
N PRO A 292 -18.31 45.17 -24.47
CA PRO A 292 -18.95 45.57 -23.21
C PRO A 292 -20.47 45.73 -23.28
N VAL A 293 -21.01 46.17 -24.41
CA VAL A 293 -22.45 46.52 -24.52
C VAL A 293 -23.36 45.30 -24.33
N PRO A 294 -23.27 44.24 -25.16
CA PRO A 294 -24.16 43.09 -25.02
C PRO A 294 -23.90 42.29 -23.72
N VAL A 295 -22.66 42.30 -23.23
CA VAL A 295 -22.30 41.64 -21.96
C VAL A 295 -22.98 42.34 -20.78
N LEU A 296 -22.93 43.68 -20.73
CA LEU A 296 -23.51 44.47 -19.66
C LEU A 296 -25.03 44.35 -19.62
N GLU A 297 -25.70 44.43 -20.79
CA GLU A 297 -27.15 44.26 -20.89
C GLU A 297 -27.61 42.91 -20.32
N THR A 298 -26.88 41.84 -20.65
CA THR A 298 -27.18 40.50 -20.12
C THR A 298 -26.91 40.39 -18.63
N VAL A 299 -25.77 40.91 -18.14
CA VAL A 299 -25.46 40.88 -16.71
C VAL A 299 -26.52 41.63 -15.90
N LEU A 300 -26.89 42.85 -16.31
CA LEU A 300 -27.89 43.65 -15.60
C LEU A 300 -29.26 42.95 -15.57
N ARG A 301 -29.66 42.32 -16.68
CA ARG A 301 -30.87 41.48 -16.73
C ARG A 301 -30.80 40.32 -15.73
N LEU A 302 -29.67 39.62 -15.68
CA LEU A 302 -29.48 38.46 -14.80
C LEU A 302 -29.40 38.86 -13.32
N VAL A 303 -28.79 39.99 -12.97
CA VAL A 303 -28.71 40.49 -11.58
C VAL A 303 -30.10 40.67 -10.97
N GLY A 304 -31.09 41.13 -11.76
CA GLY A 304 -32.48 41.24 -11.35
C GLY A 304 -33.18 39.89 -11.11
N MET A 305 -32.63 38.80 -11.63
CA MET A 305 -33.17 37.43 -11.56
C MET A 305 -32.42 36.53 -10.56
N LEU A 306 -31.33 37.01 -9.96
CA LEU A 306 -30.54 36.21 -9.00
C LEU A 306 -31.35 35.90 -7.74
N HIS A 307 -31.35 34.62 -7.36
CA HIS A 307 -31.85 34.15 -6.07
C HIS A 307 -30.75 34.19 -4.99
N GLU A 308 -31.15 33.97 -3.74
CA GLU A 308 -30.23 33.87 -2.60
C GLU A 308 -29.17 32.78 -2.81
N GLY A 309 -27.90 33.14 -2.60
CA GLY A 309 -26.73 32.29 -2.85
C GLY A 309 -26.25 32.21 -4.30
N GLN A 310 -26.96 32.77 -5.28
CA GLN A 310 -26.52 32.76 -6.68
C GLN A 310 -25.56 33.92 -7.01
N ALA A 311 -24.64 33.67 -7.94
CA ALA A 311 -23.68 34.63 -8.49
C ALA A 311 -23.59 34.50 -10.02
N ILE A 312 -23.15 35.56 -10.69
CA ILE A 312 -22.87 35.56 -12.12
C ILE A 312 -21.37 35.35 -12.32
N LEU A 313 -21.00 34.38 -13.15
CA LEU A 313 -19.63 34.09 -13.53
C LEU A 313 -19.42 34.49 -15.00
N LEU A 314 -18.58 35.48 -15.24
CA LEU A 314 -18.10 35.84 -16.58
C LEU A 314 -16.72 35.23 -16.80
N GLU A 315 -16.55 34.36 -17.79
CA GLU A 315 -15.33 33.58 -17.96
C GLU A 315 -14.78 33.72 -19.40
N GLY A 316 -13.45 33.77 -19.53
CA GLY A 316 -12.78 33.77 -20.82
C GLY A 316 -13.05 32.47 -21.58
N PHE A 317 -13.49 32.58 -22.84
CA PHE A 317 -13.75 31.40 -23.68
C PHE A 317 -12.44 30.70 -24.08
N ILE A 318 -12.30 29.41 -23.75
CA ILE A 318 -11.14 28.60 -24.15
C ILE A 318 -11.37 28.01 -25.54
N HIS A 319 -10.42 28.23 -26.44
CA HIS A 319 -10.36 27.49 -27.70
C HIS A 319 -9.73 26.11 -27.45
N THR A 320 -10.50 25.05 -27.67
CA THR A 320 -9.97 23.69 -27.64
C THR A 320 -9.10 23.42 -28.86
N MET A 321 -8.04 22.65 -28.64
CA MET A 321 -7.19 22.16 -29.70
C MET A 321 -8.03 21.37 -30.72
N SER A 322 -8.00 21.80 -31.98
CA SER A 322 -8.67 21.11 -33.08
C SER A 322 -7.84 19.91 -33.56
N PRO A 323 -8.47 18.82 -34.00
CA PRO A 323 -7.73 17.69 -34.56
C PRO A 323 -6.99 18.13 -35.82
N ARG A 324 -5.68 17.82 -35.92
CA ARG A 324 -4.94 17.95 -37.18
C ARG A 324 -5.46 16.87 -38.12
N ARG A 325 -6.49 17.20 -38.92
CA ARG A 325 -7.05 16.26 -39.89
C ARG A 325 -5.92 15.79 -40.81
N VAL A 326 -5.53 14.53 -40.69
CA VAL A 326 -4.71 13.86 -41.70
C VAL A 326 -5.49 13.99 -43.00
N HIS A 327 -4.95 14.71 -43.99
CA HIS A 327 -5.59 14.78 -45.29
C HIS A 327 -5.77 13.34 -45.77
N PRO A 328 -7.01 12.88 -46.04
CA PRO A 328 -7.18 11.56 -46.59
C PRO A 328 -6.37 11.48 -47.89
N LEU A 329 -5.74 10.32 -48.14
CA LEU A 329 -5.14 10.01 -49.44
C LEU A 329 -6.12 10.46 -50.53
N GLN A 330 -5.63 11.25 -51.50
CA GLN A 330 -6.49 11.85 -52.52
C GLN A 330 -7.41 10.78 -53.12
N SER A 331 -8.72 10.98 -52.96
CA SER A 331 -9.71 10.08 -53.54
C SER A 331 -9.50 10.04 -55.06
N PRO A 332 -9.47 8.87 -55.70
CA PRO A 332 -9.42 8.81 -57.15
C PRO A 332 -10.60 9.61 -57.74
N PRO A 333 -10.42 10.26 -58.90
CA PRO A 333 -11.36 11.26 -59.46
C PRO A 333 -12.78 10.76 -59.73
N ILE A 334 -13.04 9.45 -59.58
CA ILE A 334 -14.31 8.77 -59.84
C ILE A 334 -15.26 8.86 -58.63
N ILE A 335 -14.77 9.18 -57.42
CA ILE A 335 -15.61 9.32 -56.22
C ILE A 335 -16.09 10.77 -56.09
N PRO A 336 -17.40 11.06 -56.09
CA PRO A 336 -17.91 12.41 -55.92
C PRO A 336 -17.38 13.02 -54.61
N ARG A 337 -16.85 14.26 -54.68
CA ARG A 337 -16.40 14.97 -53.49
C ARG A 337 -17.61 15.25 -52.60
N CYS A 338 -17.63 14.68 -51.39
CA CYS A 338 -18.59 15.09 -50.38
C CYS A 338 -18.30 16.56 -49.99
N SER A 339 -19.23 17.47 -50.30
CA SER A 339 -19.09 18.91 -50.03
C SER A 339 -19.40 19.30 -48.59
N VAL A 340 -19.84 18.34 -47.76
CA VAL A 340 -20.18 18.57 -46.36
C VAL A 340 -18.89 18.72 -45.55
N ARG A 341 -18.66 19.90 -44.98
CA ARG A 341 -17.56 20.10 -44.02
C ARG A 341 -17.82 19.18 -42.81
N PRO A 342 -16.86 18.32 -42.43
CA PRO A 342 -17.00 17.54 -41.22
C PRO A 342 -17.18 18.46 -40.01
N PRO A 343 -17.96 18.05 -38.99
CA PRO A 343 -18.20 18.86 -37.80
C PRO A 343 -16.89 19.21 -37.10
N GLU A 344 -16.89 20.31 -36.37
CA GLU A 344 -15.80 20.65 -35.45
C GLU A 344 -15.83 19.64 -34.31
N LEU A 345 -14.67 19.13 -33.89
CA LEU A 345 -14.57 18.17 -32.79
C LEU A 345 -13.84 18.81 -31.61
N ALA A 346 -14.17 18.35 -30.42
CA ALA A 346 -13.54 18.76 -29.18
C ALA A 346 -13.12 17.54 -28.35
N ILE A 347 -12.10 17.74 -27.53
CA ILE A 347 -11.66 16.76 -26.52
C ILE A 347 -11.96 17.32 -25.14
N HIS A 348 -12.46 16.45 -24.28
CA HIS A 348 -12.51 16.63 -22.85
C HIS A 348 -11.66 15.54 -22.17
N LEU A 349 -10.84 15.91 -21.19
CA LEU A 349 -9.99 14.97 -20.45
C LEU A 349 -10.46 14.95 -18.99
N CYS A 350 -10.64 13.77 -18.43
CA CYS A 350 -10.86 13.56 -17.00
C CYS A 350 -9.63 12.84 -16.43
N ALA A 351 -8.86 13.51 -15.58
CA ALA A 351 -7.74 12.94 -14.87
C ALA A 351 -8.19 12.48 -13.48
N VAL A 352 -8.15 11.17 -13.23
CA VAL A 352 -8.53 10.56 -11.95
C VAL A 352 -7.32 10.52 -11.04
N VAL A 353 -7.42 11.22 -9.91
CA VAL A 353 -6.38 11.32 -8.89
C VAL A 353 -6.88 10.67 -7.61
N CYS A 354 -6.08 9.80 -7.03
CA CYS A 354 -6.37 9.17 -5.75
C CYS A 354 -5.48 9.75 -4.65
N ARG A 355 -6.02 9.86 -3.44
CA ARG A 355 -5.23 10.16 -2.24
C ARG A 355 -4.52 8.89 -1.81
N SER A 356 -3.21 8.90 -1.65
CA SER A 356 -2.40 7.73 -1.25
C SER A 356 -1.87 7.84 0.19
N ARG A 357 -0.82 7.09 0.54
CA ARG A 357 -0.20 7.14 1.87
C ARG A 357 0.40 8.52 2.14
N GLY A 358 0.22 9.02 3.37
CA GLY A 358 0.74 10.33 3.78
C GLY A 358 0.12 11.51 3.03
N ASP A 359 -1.15 11.36 2.61
CA ASP A 359 -1.91 12.37 1.86
C ASP A 359 -1.25 12.81 0.56
N GLN A 360 -0.49 11.92 -0.10
CA GLN A 360 0.12 12.22 -1.40
C GLN A 360 -0.89 11.96 -2.53
N PRO A 361 -1.18 12.94 -3.39
CA PRO A 361 -1.95 12.72 -4.61
C PRO A 361 -1.19 11.81 -5.58
N ILE A 362 -1.90 10.87 -6.19
CA ILE A 362 -1.37 10.00 -7.25
C ILE A 362 -2.34 10.04 -8.43
N LEU A 363 -1.87 10.49 -9.59
CA LEU A 363 -2.63 10.33 -10.83
C LEU A 363 -2.76 8.83 -11.15
N SER A 364 -4.00 8.34 -11.14
CA SER A 364 -4.32 6.94 -11.43
C SER A 364 -4.55 6.70 -12.93
N LYS A 365 -5.37 7.54 -13.57
CA LYS A 365 -5.77 7.37 -14.98
C LYS A 365 -6.17 8.69 -15.61
N VAL A 366 -5.97 8.82 -16.92
CA VAL A 366 -6.56 9.91 -17.72
C VAL A 366 -7.44 9.30 -18.80
N VAL A 367 -8.69 9.71 -18.82
CA VAL A 367 -9.69 9.27 -19.78
C VAL A 367 -10.12 10.46 -20.63
N CYS A 368 -10.22 10.25 -21.93
CA CYS A 368 -10.60 11.28 -22.88
C CYS A 368 -11.97 10.95 -23.49
N THR A 369 -12.81 11.96 -23.63
CA THR A 369 -14.04 11.88 -24.40
C THR A 369 -13.96 12.83 -25.59
N ILE A 370 -14.45 12.36 -26.74
CA ILE A 370 -14.51 13.13 -27.98
C ILE A 370 -15.96 13.26 -28.40
N GLY A 371 -16.31 14.46 -28.87
CA GLY A 371 -17.59 14.68 -29.49
C GLY A 371 -17.58 15.95 -30.33
N ARG A 372 -18.78 16.30 -30.82
CA ARG A 372 -18.98 17.48 -31.65
C ARG A 372 -18.78 18.73 -30.81
N ALA A 373 -17.97 19.66 -31.29
CA ALA A 373 -17.60 20.85 -30.55
C ALA A 373 -18.77 21.80 -30.33
N GLU A 374 -19.86 21.68 -31.09
CA GLU A 374 -21.12 22.43 -30.91
C GLU A 374 -22.11 21.77 -29.94
N LYS A 375 -21.77 20.61 -29.39
CA LYS A 375 -22.57 19.87 -28.42
C LYS A 375 -21.82 19.72 -27.10
N PRO A 376 -22.55 19.50 -26.00
CA PRO A 376 -21.96 19.05 -24.76
C PRO A 376 -21.02 17.86 -24.93
N LEU A 377 -19.87 17.88 -24.24
CA LEU A 377 -19.05 16.69 -24.04
C LEU A 377 -19.30 16.17 -22.63
N HIS A 378 -20.24 15.25 -22.49
CA HIS A 378 -20.60 14.68 -21.20
C HIS A 378 -19.95 13.29 -20.98
N HIS A 379 -19.82 12.90 -19.72
CA HIS A 379 -19.35 11.56 -19.31
C HIS A 379 -20.25 10.43 -19.84
N ARG A 380 -21.56 10.67 -20.02
CA ARG A 380 -22.54 9.66 -20.46
C ARG A 380 -22.85 9.63 -21.96
N PHE A 381 -22.50 10.68 -22.69
CA PHE A 381 -22.91 10.85 -24.10
C PHE A 381 -21.75 10.68 -25.10
N ALA A 382 -20.55 10.35 -24.60
CA ALA A 382 -19.37 10.11 -25.42
C ALA A 382 -18.63 8.86 -24.93
N LEU A 383 -18.09 8.07 -25.86
CA LEU A 383 -17.32 6.89 -25.50
C LEU A 383 -15.92 7.31 -24.99
N PRO A 384 -15.50 6.84 -23.81
CA PRO A 384 -14.19 7.13 -23.27
C PRO A 384 -13.08 6.35 -24.00
N GLN A 385 -11.91 6.97 -24.13
CA GLN A 385 -10.69 6.38 -24.69
C GLN A 385 -9.44 6.92 -23.99
N SER A 386 -8.26 6.34 -24.26
CA SER A 386 -7.02 6.74 -23.60
C SER A 386 -6.51 8.09 -24.10
N LEU A 387 -5.68 8.77 -23.29
CA LEU A 387 -5.00 9.99 -23.73
C LEU A 387 -4.12 9.72 -24.94
N GLU A 388 -3.36 8.63 -24.95
CA GLU A 388 -2.46 8.28 -26.05
C GLU A 388 -3.21 8.15 -27.38
N THR A 389 -4.29 7.35 -27.42
CA THR A 389 -5.12 7.18 -28.62
C THR A 389 -5.72 8.51 -29.07
N THR A 390 -6.12 9.36 -28.12
CA THR A 390 -6.69 10.68 -28.41
C THR A 390 -5.67 11.62 -29.03
N LEU A 391 -4.46 11.70 -28.47
CA LEU A 391 -3.39 12.55 -28.99
C LEU A 391 -2.97 12.13 -30.41
N GLU A 392 -2.92 10.83 -30.69
CA GLU A 392 -2.66 10.32 -32.04
C GLU A 392 -3.72 10.75 -33.04
N LEU A 393 -5.01 10.63 -32.68
CA LEU A 393 -6.12 11.11 -33.51
C LEU A 393 -6.09 12.63 -33.73
N TRP A 394 -5.47 13.37 -32.81
CA TRP A 394 -5.24 14.82 -32.93
C TRP A 394 -3.97 15.17 -33.73
N GLY A 395 -3.25 14.17 -34.24
CA GLY A 395 -2.04 14.32 -35.06
C GLY A 395 -0.78 14.60 -34.24
N ILE A 396 -0.81 14.35 -32.93
CA ILE A 396 0.35 14.40 -32.03
C ILE A 396 0.92 12.99 -31.95
N THR A 397 1.90 12.71 -32.81
CA THR A 397 2.56 11.40 -32.91
C THR A 397 3.94 11.38 -32.27
N ASP A 398 4.54 12.55 -32.04
CA ASP A 398 5.84 12.67 -31.38
C ASP A 398 5.76 12.21 -29.92
N LYS A 399 6.66 11.30 -29.53
CA LYS A 399 6.64 10.68 -28.20
C LYS A 399 7.02 11.68 -27.10
N SER A 400 7.95 12.61 -27.36
CA SER A 400 8.32 13.64 -26.38
C SER A 400 7.15 14.57 -26.11
N GLN A 401 6.46 15.00 -27.17
CA GLN A 401 5.30 15.87 -27.04
C GLN A 401 4.14 15.20 -26.28
N LYS A 402 3.89 13.90 -26.50
CA LYS A 402 2.89 13.14 -25.72
C LYS A 402 3.27 13.08 -24.25
N GLU A 403 4.54 12.82 -23.95
CA GLU A 403 5.05 12.76 -22.57
C GLU A 403 4.94 14.14 -21.89
N ASP A 404 5.30 15.22 -22.58
CA ASP A 404 5.19 16.58 -22.04
C ASP A 404 3.74 16.94 -21.67
N ILE A 405 2.77 16.56 -22.51
CA ILE A 405 1.34 16.75 -22.22
C ILE A 405 0.91 15.91 -21.02
N TRP A 406 1.34 14.65 -20.96
CA TRP A 406 1.05 13.75 -19.84
C TRP A 406 1.59 14.31 -18.52
N VAL A 407 2.85 14.76 -18.49
CA VAL A 407 3.50 15.35 -17.31
C VAL A 407 2.77 16.62 -16.88
N GLN A 408 2.37 17.49 -17.81
CA GLN A 408 1.58 18.68 -17.48
C GLN A 408 0.23 18.33 -16.85
N VAL A 409 -0.53 17.41 -17.47
CA VAL A 409 -1.83 16.96 -16.94
C VAL A 409 -1.65 16.33 -15.55
N LYS A 410 -0.64 15.48 -15.38
CA LYS A 410 -0.30 14.85 -14.09
C LYS A 410 -0.01 15.88 -13.01
N ASN A 411 0.92 16.80 -13.27
CA ASN A 411 1.34 17.79 -12.27
C ASN A 411 0.17 18.69 -11.85
N VAL A 412 -0.64 19.15 -12.81
CA VAL A 412 -1.79 20.01 -12.52
C VAL A 412 -2.88 19.24 -11.76
N ALA A 413 -3.16 17.99 -12.14
CA ALA A 413 -4.17 17.16 -11.48
C ALA A 413 -3.76 16.78 -10.04
N GLU A 414 -2.51 16.34 -9.84
CA GLU A 414 -1.98 16.03 -8.51
C GLU A 414 -1.93 17.27 -7.62
N GLN A 415 -1.55 18.43 -8.16
CA GLN A 415 -1.60 19.69 -7.42
C GLN A 415 -3.04 20.09 -7.06
N THR A 416 -4.00 19.92 -7.98
CA THR A 416 -5.43 20.18 -7.71
C THR A 416 -5.93 19.38 -6.51
N MET A 417 -5.63 18.08 -6.46
CA MET A 417 -5.95 17.24 -5.32
C MET A 417 -5.21 17.68 -4.04
N ARG A 418 -3.95 18.12 -4.14
CA ARG A 418 -3.22 18.69 -2.98
C ARG A 418 -3.96 19.88 -2.39
N VAL A 419 -4.46 20.78 -3.23
CA VAL A 419 -5.19 21.96 -2.76
C VAL A 419 -6.48 21.56 -2.02
N VAL A 420 -7.21 20.56 -2.53
CA VAL A 420 -8.39 19.98 -1.86
C VAL A 420 -8.02 19.38 -0.50
N ILE A 421 -6.95 18.58 -0.45
CA ILE A 421 -6.43 17.97 0.79
C ILE A 421 -6.11 19.04 1.84
N ASP A 422 -5.45 20.12 1.44
CA ASP A 422 -5.04 21.19 2.36
C ASP A 422 -6.22 22.05 2.83
N ALA A 423 -7.27 22.17 2.02
CA ALA A 423 -8.54 22.77 2.42
C ALA A 423 -9.28 21.90 3.44
N GLU A 424 -9.40 20.59 3.18
CA GLU A 424 -10.04 19.64 4.09
C GLU A 424 -9.35 19.57 5.46
N LYS A 425 -8.02 19.69 5.51
CA LYS A 425 -7.26 19.72 6.78
C LYS A 425 -7.62 20.89 7.68
N LYS A 426 -8.19 21.97 7.13
CA LYS A 426 -8.64 23.15 7.87
C LYS A 426 -10.10 23.02 8.35
N MET A 427 -10.82 22.02 7.86
CA MET A 427 -12.22 21.77 8.24
C MET A 427 -12.31 20.95 9.53
N THR A 428 -13.34 21.24 10.32
CA THR A 428 -13.77 20.41 11.44
C THR A 428 -14.31 19.07 10.96
N SER A 429 -14.47 18.10 11.87
CA SER A 429 -15.10 16.82 11.54
C SER A 429 -16.56 16.97 11.09
N GLU A 430 -17.29 17.93 11.66
CA GLU A 430 -18.67 18.25 11.28
C GLU A 430 -18.75 18.80 9.84
N GLU A 431 -17.86 19.73 9.48
CA GLU A 431 -17.75 20.28 8.13
C GLU A 431 -17.37 19.23 7.09
N ARG A 432 -16.58 18.22 7.47
CA ARG A 432 -16.26 17.07 6.61
C ARG A 432 -17.37 16.02 6.58
N GLY A 433 -18.37 16.11 7.46
CA GLY A 433 -19.44 15.10 7.57
C GLY A 433 -19.03 13.81 8.25
N GLY A 434 -17.97 13.82 9.08
CA GLY A 434 -17.55 12.67 9.88
C GLY A 434 -16.14 12.78 10.46
N TRP A 435 -15.89 12.04 11.55
CA TRP A 435 -14.64 12.01 12.34
C TRP A 435 -13.35 11.90 11.51
N LYS A 436 -13.33 10.98 10.53
CA LYS A 436 -12.23 10.77 9.58
C LYS A 436 -12.77 10.76 8.15
N ALA A 437 -13.74 11.62 7.83
CA ALA A 437 -14.17 11.82 6.45
C ALA A 437 -13.14 12.64 5.66
N GLN A 438 -12.85 12.22 4.42
CA GLN A 438 -11.97 12.96 3.50
C GLN A 438 -12.28 12.57 2.05
N THR A 439 -11.84 13.39 1.09
CA THR A 439 -11.89 13.02 -0.34
C THR A 439 -10.71 12.09 -0.65
N ASP A 440 -11.02 10.87 -1.08
CA ASP A 440 -10.01 9.86 -1.46
C ASP A 440 -9.82 9.72 -2.97
N ILE A 441 -10.76 10.24 -3.76
CA ILE A 441 -10.71 10.26 -5.22
C ILE A 441 -11.24 11.60 -5.75
N LEU A 442 -10.59 12.11 -6.79
CA LEU A 442 -10.95 13.34 -7.46
C LEU A 442 -10.74 13.18 -8.97
N GLY A 443 -11.79 13.40 -9.76
CA GLY A 443 -11.69 13.66 -11.18
C GLY A 443 -11.37 15.14 -11.41
N VAL A 444 -10.30 15.42 -12.15
CA VAL A 444 -9.94 16.78 -12.58
C VAL A 444 -10.18 16.87 -14.07
N ASP A 445 -11.11 17.75 -14.44
CA ASP A 445 -11.55 17.90 -15.81
C ASP A 445 -10.75 19.00 -16.52
N PHE A 446 -10.27 18.69 -17.72
CA PHE A 446 -9.40 19.55 -18.52
C PHE A 446 -9.91 19.75 -19.94
N LEU A 447 -9.62 20.94 -20.46
CA LEU A 447 -9.51 21.19 -21.89
C LEU A 447 -8.05 21.37 -22.27
N LEU A 448 -7.67 20.84 -23.44
CA LEU A 448 -6.36 21.14 -24.05
C LEU A 448 -6.49 22.35 -24.96
N THR A 449 -5.70 23.39 -24.70
CA THR A 449 -5.58 24.58 -25.53
C THR A 449 -4.14 24.77 -26.03
N VAL A 450 -3.92 25.73 -26.92
CA VAL A 450 -2.59 26.05 -27.45
C VAL A 450 -2.24 27.48 -27.08
N VAL A 451 -1.22 27.65 -26.24
CA VAL A 451 -0.67 28.96 -25.84
C VAL A 451 0.78 29.00 -26.30
N ASP A 452 1.16 30.02 -27.08
CA ASP A 452 2.52 30.21 -27.59
C ASP A 452 3.11 28.94 -28.24
N TYR A 453 2.30 28.25 -29.06
CA TYR A 453 2.64 26.98 -29.74
C TYR A 453 2.81 25.76 -28.84
N THR A 454 2.60 25.89 -27.53
CA THR A 454 2.63 24.78 -26.56
C THR A 454 1.20 24.30 -26.25
N VAL A 455 1.03 22.99 -26.12
CA VAL A 455 -0.26 22.42 -25.69
C VAL A 455 -0.33 22.52 -24.18
N THR A 456 -1.35 23.21 -23.67
CA THR A 456 -1.52 23.51 -22.24
C THR A 456 -2.86 22.97 -21.76
N PRO A 457 -2.90 22.18 -20.67
CA PRO A 457 -4.14 21.78 -20.03
C PRO A 457 -4.69 22.93 -19.18
N VAL A 458 -5.98 23.21 -19.30
CA VAL A 458 -6.70 24.20 -18.48
C VAL A 458 -7.81 23.49 -17.73
N ILE A 459 -7.84 23.65 -16.41
CA ILE A 459 -8.85 23.05 -15.53
C ILE A 459 -10.20 23.71 -15.80
N ILE A 460 -11.23 22.89 -15.93
CA ILE A 460 -12.60 23.38 -16.12
C ILE A 460 -13.56 22.97 -15.00
N GLY A 461 -13.20 21.96 -14.21
CA GLY A 461 -14.02 21.47 -13.12
C GLY A 461 -13.33 20.36 -12.34
N VAL A 462 -13.95 19.98 -11.23
CA VAL A 462 -13.60 18.79 -10.46
C VAL A 462 -14.85 17.98 -10.18
N THR A 463 -14.72 16.67 -10.12
CA THR A 463 -15.79 15.70 -9.83
C THR A 463 -15.28 14.64 -8.86
N ALA A 464 -16.16 13.90 -8.17
CA ALA A 464 -15.74 12.83 -7.25
C ALA A 464 -16.14 11.45 -7.77
N ASP A 465 -17.43 11.22 -8.00
CA ASP A 465 -18.07 9.95 -8.32
C ASP A 465 -18.18 9.69 -9.84
N LEU A 466 -18.49 10.71 -10.64
CA LEU A 466 -18.64 10.61 -12.11
C LEU A 466 -17.37 10.11 -12.81
N CYS A 467 -16.20 10.41 -12.25
CA CYS A 467 -14.93 9.99 -12.82
C CYS A 467 -14.77 8.45 -12.81
N LEU A 468 -15.39 7.77 -11.84
CA LEU A 468 -15.42 6.31 -11.74
C LEU A 468 -16.32 5.67 -12.80
N GLU A 469 -17.47 6.27 -13.10
CA GLU A 469 -18.38 5.81 -14.17
C GLU A 469 -17.65 5.82 -15.52
N THR A 470 -16.98 6.94 -15.83
CA THR A 470 -16.24 7.10 -17.09
C THR A 470 -15.12 6.08 -17.23
N CYS A 471 -14.38 5.83 -16.14
CA CYS A 471 -13.35 4.80 -16.12
C CYS A 471 -13.94 3.40 -16.28
N GLY A 472 -15.05 3.09 -15.60
CA GLY A 472 -15.75 1.81 -15.69
C GLY A 472 -16.26 1.51 -17.08
N ILE A 473 -16.84 2.50 -17.77
CA ILE A 473 -17.27 2.37 -19.18
C ILE A 473 -16.08 2.04 -20.08
N GLN A 474 -14.96 2.76 -19.93
CA GLN A 474 -13.75 2.48 -20.72
C GLN A 474 -13.23 1.06 -20.50
N GLU A 475 -13.20 0.63 -19.24
CA GLU A 475 -12.72 -0.72 -18.86
C GLU A 475 -13.66 -1.81 -19.39
N CYS A 476 -14.97 -1.55 -19.39
CA CYS A 476 -15.96 -2.41 -20.05
C CYS A 476 -15.71 -2.55 -21.56
N LEU A 477 -15.50 -1.43 -22.26
CA LEU A 477 -15.24 -1.43 -23.71
C LEU A 477 -13.96 -2.18 -24.10
N LEU A 478 -12.97 -2.22 -23.21
CA LEU A 478 -11.73 -2.97 -23.37
C LEU A 478 -11.85 -4.45 -22.97
N GLY A 479 -13.03 -4.89 -22.53
CA GLY A 479 -13.30 -6.27 -22.09
C GLY A 479 -12.73 -6.61 -20.72
N TYR A 480 -12.29 -5.62 -19.93
CA TYR A 480 -11.64 -5.87 -18.64
C TYR A 480 -12.57 -6.39 -17.55
N LEU A 481 -13.87 -6.12 -17.65
CA LEU A 481 -14.88 -6.61 -16.70
C LEU A 481 -15.17 -8.11 -16.89
N ALA A 482 -15.10 -8.61 -18.13
CA ALA A 482 -15.41 -10.01 -18.48
C ALA A 482 -14.15 -10.91 -18.52
N ALA A 483 -12.97 -10.34 -18.33
CA ALA A 483 -11.72 -11.08 -18.47
C ALA A 483 -11.47 -12.04 -17.30
N SER A 484 -11.62 -13.33 -17.56
CA SER A 484 -11.31 -14.42 -16.62
C SER A 484 -9.80 -14.72 -16.50
N GLY A 485 -8.95 -13.95 -17.18
CA GLY A 485 -7.50 -14.12 -17.20
C GLY A 485 -6.76 -12.96 -16.50
N PRO A 486 -5.46 -13.14 -16.19
CA PRO A 486 -4.61 -12.09 -15.66
C PRO A 486 -4.34 -11.07 -16.77
N ILE A 487 -5.30 -10.18 -17.05
CA ILE A 487 -5.04 -9.03 -17.89
C ILE A 487 -4.18 -8.06 -17.08
N PRO A 488 -2.97 -7.73 -17.53
CA PRO A 488 -2.23 -6.66 -16.91
C PRO A 488 -2.88 -5.36 -17.38
N LEU A 489 -3.45 -4.52 -16.50
CA LEU A 489 -3.39 -3.05 -16.69
C LEU A 489 -4.03 -2.25 -15.55
N ASN A 490 -3.72 -0.95 -15.55
CA ASN A 490 -4.01 0.07 -14.54
C ASN A 490 -5.51 0.23 -14.37
N SER A 491 -6.13 -0.53 -13.47
CA SER A 491 -7.45 -0.20 -12.96
C SER A 491 -7.39 1.23 -12.40
N ALA A 492 -8.34 2.08 -12.81
CA ALA A 492 -8.44 3.44 -12.28
C ALA A 492 -8.61 3.44 -10.76
N THR A 493 -9.16 2.36 -10.19
CA THR A 493 -9.51 2.23 -8.78
C THR A 493 -8.45 1.51 -7.95
N GLY A 494 -7.37 1.01 -8.55
CA GLY A 494 -6.30 0.30 -7.84
C GLY A 494 -5.74 1.11 -6.65
N PRO A 495 -5.24 2.34 -6.88
CA PRO A 495 -4.77 3.21 -5.81
C PRO A 495 -5.85 3.62 -4.80
N LEU A 496 -7.12 3.73 -5.24
CA LEU A 496 -8.24 4.03 -4.37
C LEU A 496 -8.50 2.87 -3.39
N VAL A 497 -8.58 1.63 -3.89
CA VAL A 497 -8.77 0.41 -3.08
C VAL A 497 -7.63 0.24 -2.08
N GLU A 498 -6.38 0.48 -2.50
CA GLU A 498 -5.22 0.48 -1.60
C GLU A 498 -5.40 1.47 -0.44
N THR A 499 -5.88 2.69 -0.73
CA THR A 499 -6.20 3.68 0.29
C THR A 499 -7.31 3.22 1.23
N MET A 500 -8.38 2.61 0.71
CA MET A 500 -9.46 2.06 1.56
C MET A 500 -8.92 0.98 2.51
N LEU A 501 -8.12 0.03 2.00
CA LEU A 501 -7.52 -1.05 2.77
C LEU A 501 -6.59 -0.52 3.85
N ARG A 502 -5.71 0.42 3.50
CA ARG A 502 -4.79 1.05 4.44
C ARG A 502 -5.52 1.79 5.55
N ARG A 503 -6.54 2.58 5.21
CA ARG A 503 -7.31 3.37 6.19
C ARG A 503 -8.14 2.47 7.11
N SER A 504 -8.74 1.41 6.55
CA SER A 504 -9.38 0.34 7.30
C SER A 504 -8.42 -0.32 8.29
N MET A 505 -7.25 -0.78 7.81
CA MET A 505 -6.24 -1.40 8.68
C MET A 505 -5.75 -0.45 9.77
N SER A 506 -5.49 0.82 9.43
CA SER A 506 -5.06 1.82 10.42
C SER A 506 -6.12 2.02 11.51
N TYR A 507 -7.40 2.03 11.16
CA TYR A 507 -8.51 2.14 12.11
C TYR A 507 -8.64 0.90 13.01
N VAL A 508 -8.47 -0.30 12.45
CA VAL A 508 -8.52 -1.55 13.25
C VAL A 508 -7.32 -1.68 14.19
N MET A 509 -6.16 -1.15 13.79
CA MET A 509 -4.91 -1.19 14.56
C MET A 509 -4.79 -0.05 15.59
N GLU A 510 -5.56 1.03 15.46
CA GLU A 510 -5.53 2.18 16.36
C GLU A 510 -5.77 1.75 17.81
N GLU A 511 -4.97 2.28 18.74
CA GLU A 511 -5.00 1.98 20.18
C GLU A 511 -4.63 0.55 20.60
N LYS A 512 -4.30 -0.36 19.67
CA LYS A 512 -3.81 -1.70 20.03
C LYS A 512 -2.47 -1.58 20.76
N GLU A 513 -2.31 -2.34 21.84
CA GLU A 513 -1.08 -2.40 22.63
C GLU A 513 -0.24 -3.60 22.23
N VAL A 514 0.98 -3.39 21.75
CA VAL A 514 1.89 -4.46 21.30
C VAL A 514 3.16 -4.44 22.11
N LEU A 515 3.52 -5.60 22.66
CA LEU A 515 4.82 -5.82 23.30
C LEU A 515 5.87 -6.14 22.23
N VAL A 516 6.98 -5.40 22.24
CA VAL A 516 8.11 -5.66 21.35
C VAL A 516 9.34 -5.99 22.19
N ILE A 517 10.00 -7.10 21.87
CA ILE A 517 11.21 -7.57 22.54
C ILE A 517 12.43 -7.25 21.69
N GLY A 518 13.37 -6.47 22.24
CA GLY A 518 14.57 -6.02 21.55
C GLY A 518 14.27 -4.95 20.52
N ALA A 519 14.81 -3.75 20.74
CA ALA A 519 14.64 -2.64 19.83
C ALA A 519 15.55 -2.73 18.61
N GLY A 520 16.68 -3.45 18.75
CA GLY A 520 17.77 -3.41 17.78
C GLY A 520 18.31 -2.00 17.57
N GLY A 521 19.24 -1.84 16.63
CA GLY A 521 19.89 -0.55 16.45
C GLY A 521 19.04 0.56 15.80
N ILE A 522 19.61 1.76 15.66
CA ILE A 522 18.97 2.96 15.09
C ILE A 522 18.49 2.81 13.64
N SER A 523 19.05 1.87 12.87
CA SER A 523 18.55 1.44 11.56
C SER A 523 17.13 0.91 11.62
N LYS A 524 16.65 0.50 12.80
CA LYS A 524 15.27 0.08 13.09
C LYS A 524 14.34 1.21 13.51
N LYS A 525 14.79 2.47 13.52
CA LYS A 525 13.98 3.63 13.95
C LYS A 525 12.61 3.70 13.26
N PHE A 526 12.57 3.33 11.98
CA PHE A 526 11.35 3.32 11.16
C PHE A 526 10.23 2.44 11.75
N ILE A 527 10.54 1.37 12.50
CA ILE A 527 9.52 0.49 13.12
C ILE A 527 8.68 1.28 14.10
N TRP A 528 9.35 2.05 14.96
CA TRP A 528 8.69 2.83 16.01
C TRP A 528 7.91 4.01 15.42
N GLU A 529 8.46 4.64 14.38
CA GLU A 529 7.77 5.69 13.63
C GLU A 529 6.54 5.14 12.90
N ALA A 530 6.65 3.97 12.26
CA ALA A 530 5.54 3.32 11.60
C ALA A 530 4.45 2.93 12.59
N ALA A 531 4.79 2.27 13.70
CA ALA A 531 3.81 1.90 14.74
C ALA A 531 3.05 3.13 15.28
N ARG A 532 3.76 4.24 15.54
CA ARG A 532 3.15 5.51 15.93
C ARG A 532 2.21 6.07 14.86
N ASN A 533 2.61 6.02 13.59
CA ASN A 533 1.79 6.48 12.47
C ASN A 533 0.50 5.65 12.31
N TYR A 534 0.49 4.40 12.77
CA TYR A 534 -0.69 3.54 12.81
C TYR A 534 -1.50 3.67 14.11
N GLY A 535 -1.10 4.53 15.04
CA GLY A 535 -1.77 4.69 16.34
C GLY A 535 -1.59 3.48 17.28
N ILE A 536 -0.58 2.64 17.03
CA ILE A 536 -0.29 1.45 17.84
C ILE A 536 0.57 1.87 19.04
N LYS A 537 0.19 1.42 20.22
CA LYS A 537 0.93 1.64 21.47
C LYS A 537 1.97 0.55 21.65
N ILE A 538 3.24 0.92 21.57
CA ILE A 538 4.34 -0.03 21.75
C ILE A 538 4.82 -0.02 23.19
N HIS A 539 4.91 -1.21 23.77
CA HIS A 539 5.60 -1.48 25.03
C HIS A 539 6.89 -2.22 24.71
N LEU A 540 8.04 -1.59 24.93
CA LEU A 540 9.34 -2.14 24.56
C LEU A 540 10.03 -2.77 25.78
N VAL A 541 10.50 -4.00 25.63
CA VAL A 541 11.45 -4.64 26.54
C VAL A 541 12.84 -4.55 25.94
N GLU A 542 13.77 -3.93 26.67
CA GLU A 542 15.14 -3.69 26.19
C GLU A 542 16.16 -3.86 27.32
N SER A 543 17.33 -4.41 26.99
CA SER A 543 18.45 -4.64 27.90
C SER A 543 19.26 -3.36 28.13
N ASP A 544 19.42 -2.51 27.12
CA ASP A 544 20.08 -1.21 27.28
C ASP A 544 19.14 -0.15 27.89
N PRO A 545 19.35 0.33 29.13
CA PRO A 545 18.52 1.36 29.74
C PRO A 545 18.63 2.74 29.05
N GLY A 546 19.70 2.98 28.27
CA GLY A 546 19.95 4.21 27.52
C GLY A 546 19.45 4.19 26.08
N HIS A 547 18.71 3.16 25.67
CA HIS A 547 18.39 2.91 24.28
C HIS A 547 17.57 4.03 23.62
N PHE A 548 17.89 4.38 22.35
CA PHE A 548 17.25 5.51 21.64
C PHE A 548 15.73 5.37 21.51
N ALA A 549 15.25 4.13 21.39
CA ALA A 549 13.84 3.80 21.19
C ALA A 549 13.00 4.08 22.44
N SER A 550 13.60 4.26 23.62
CA SER A 550 12.89 4.60 24.87
C SER A 550 12.03 5.86 24.75
N SER A 551 12.49 6.83 23.96
CA SER A 551 11.76 8.08 23.65
C SER A 551 10.68 7.92 22.57
N LEU A 552 10.65 6.78 21.87
CA LEU A 552 9.79 6.56 20.72
C LEU A 552 8.56 5.72 21.03
N VAL A 553 8.58 4.98 22.14
CA VAL A 553 7.57 3.98 22.53
C VAL A 553 6.63 4.51 23.63
N SER A 554 5.49 3.84 23.82
CA SER A 554 4.49 4.23 24.84
C SER A 554 4.93 3.88 26.25
N SER A 555 5.65 2.77 26.41
CA SER A 555 6.23 2.32 27.68
C SER A 555 7.55 1.63 27.42
N PHE A 556 8.51 1.88 28.30
CA PHE A 556 9.84 1.29 28.26
C PHE A 556 10.06 0.40 29.50
N ILE A 557 10.45 -0.85 29.26
CA ILE A 557 10.70 -1.86 30.28
C ILE A 557 12.16 -2.28 30.15
N HIS A 558 13.01 -1.73 31.01
CA HIS A 558 14.39 -2.18 31.12
C HIS A 558 14.44 -3.56 31.79
N TYR A 559 14.98 -4.55 31.08
CA TYR A 559 15.23 -5.89 31.57
C TYR A 559 16.36 -6.53 30.79
N ASP A 560 17.40 -6.97 31.48
CA ASP A 560 18.55 -7.67 30.88
C ASP A 560 18.15 -9.11 30.48
N PHE A 561 18.13 -9.35 29.17
CA PHE A 561 17.83 -10.64 28.54
C PHE A 561 18.96 -11.12 27.61
N GLU A 562 20.17 -10.57 27.72
CA GLU A 562 21.28 -10.89 26.80
C GLU A 562 21.67 -12.38 26.83
N ASP A 563 21.46 -13.07 27.97
CA ASP A 563 21.70 -14.51 28.09
C ASP A 563 20.52 -15.33 27.57
N HIS A 564 20.48 -15.53 26.26
CA HIS A 564 19.45 -16.33 25.58
C HIS A 564 19.42 -17.83 25.98
N SER A 565 20.37 -18.32 26.78
CA SER A 565 20.26 -19.66 27.39
C SER A 565 19.20 -19.71 28.51
N LEU A 566 18.77 -18.54 29.01
CA LEU A 566 17.81 -18.38 30.09
C LEU A 566 16.47 -17.81 29.62
N ASP A 567 16.16 -17.86 28.32
CA ASP A 567 14.94 -17.30 27.72
C ASP A 567 13.65 -17.71 28.44
N GLU A 568 13.52 -18.94 28.94
CA GLU A 568 12.38 -19.37 29.76
C GLU A 568 12.24 -18.58 31.07
N ILE A 569 13.35 -18.30 31.74
CA ILE A 569 13.40 -17.53 32.99
C ILE A 569 13.14 -16.07 32.68
N HIS A 570 13.77 -15.53 31.62
CA HIS A 570 13.53 -14.19 31.13
C HIS A 570 12.05 -13.95 30.83
N ALA A 571 11.38 -14.89 30.14
CA ALA A 571 9.96 -14.81 29.83
C ALA A 571 9.10 -14.72 31.10
N GLN A 572 9.38 -15.53 32.14
CA GLN A 572 8.64 -15.48 33.40
C GLN A 572 8.84 -14.17 34.18
N ASN A 573 10.07 -13.64 34.16
CA ASN A 573 10.40 -12.38 34.82
C ASN A 573 9.72 -11.20 34.12
N VAL A 574 9.81 -11.13 32.80
CA VAL A 574 9.14 -10.11 31.99
C VAL A 574 7.61 -10.20 32.15
N LEU A 575 7.04 -11.41 32.15
CA LEU A 575 5.61 -11.61 32.42
C LEU A 575 5.18 -11.05 33.79
N SER A 576 6.01 -11.23 34.81
CA SER A 576 5.76 -10.67 36.15
C SER A 576 5.76 -9.14 36.15
N ILE A 577 6.67 -8.51 35.39
CA ILE A 577 6.71 -7.05 35.22
C ILE A 577 5.46 -6.55 34.48
N ILE A 578 5.07 -7.23 33.39
CA ILE A 578 3.88 -6.89 32.59
C ILE A 578 2.62 -6.93 33.46
N ARG A 579 2.43 -8.03 34.22
CA ARG A 579 1.30 -8.19 35.14
C ARG A 579 1.31 -7.12 36.24
N GLY A 580 2.48 -6.80 36.80
CA GLY A 580 2.63 -5.74 37.80
C GLY A 580 2.26 -4.34 37.29
N LYS A 581 2.44 -4.10 35.98
CA LYS A 581 2.06 -2.84 35.31
C LYS A 581 0.60 -2.81 34.83
N GLY A 582 -0.11 -3.95 34.85
CA GLY A 582 -1.50 -4.04 34.40
C GLY A 582 -1.71 -3.80 32.91
N LEU A 583 -0.71 -4.11 32.08
CA LEU A 583 -0.79 -3.90 30.63
C LEU A 583 -1.78 -4.88 29.98
N GLN A 584 -2.58 -4.39 29.03
CA GLN A 584 -3.55 -5.20 28.27
C GLN A 584 -3.07 -5.33 26.82
N LEU A 585 -2.21 -6.33 26.61
CA LEU A 585 -1.56 -6.53 25.33
C LEU A 585 -2.51 -7.19 24.32
N SER A 586 -2.53 -6.66 23.11
CA SER A 586 -3.19 -7.25 21.93
C SER A 586 -2.25 -8.15 21.14
N GLY A 587 -0.94 -7.90 21.19
CA GLY A 587 0.07 -8.67 20.47
C GLY A 587 1.45 -8.64 21.11
N CYS A 588 2.32 -9.58 20.71
CA CYS A 588 3.72 -9.67 21.15
C CYS A 588 4.60 -10.18 20.00
N MET A 589 5.73 -9.51 19.76
CA MET A 589 6.63 -9.84 18.66
C MET A 589 8.07 -9.36 18.88
N ALA A 590 8.97 -9.72 17.96
CA ALA A 590 10.33 -9.19 17.86
C ALA A 590 10.69 -8.89 16.40
N PHE A 591 11.48 -7.84 16.18
CA PHE A 591 12.10 -7.54 14.88
C PHE A 591 13.59 -7.90 14.84
N TRP A 592 14.18 -8.21 16.00
CA TRP A 592 15.54 -8.69 16.14
C TRP A 592 15.58 -10.20 16.23
N ASP A 593 16.52 -10.80 15.52
CA ASP A 593 16.56 -12.25 15.26
C ASP A 593 16.83 -13.09 16.52
N GLU A 594 17.56 -12.53 17.47
CA GLU A 594 17.89 -13.19 18.74
C GLU A 594 16.69 -13.17 19.70
N CYS A 595 15.85 -12.13 19.59
CA CYS A 595 14.71 -11.94 20.48
C CYS A 595 13.46 -12.74 20.07
N THR A 596 13.46 -13.41 18.91
CA THR A 596 12.25 -14.09 18.40
C THR A 596 11.79 -15.23 19.30
N ILE A 597 12.71 -15.93 19.97
CA ILE A 597 12.38 -17.04 20.87
C ILE A 597 11.69 -16.50 22.13
N LEU A 598 12.29 -15.50 22.78
CA LEU A 598 11.72 -14.83 23.95
C LEU A 598 10.34 -14.22 23.64
N ALA A 599 10.18 -13.57 22.49
CA ALA A 599 8.89 -13.05 22.04
C ALA A 599 7.85 -14.17 21.88
N ALA A 600 8.21 -15.30 21.25
CA ALA A 600 7.29 -16.43 21.09
C ALA A 600 6.89 -17.04 22.45
N LEU A 601 7.83 -17.17 23.40
CA LEU A 601 7.54 -17.64 24.75
C LEU A 601 6.54 -16.72 25.46
N LEU A 602 6.76 -15.40 25.38
CA LEU A 602 5.86 -14.41 25.97
C LEU A 602 4.48 -14.41 25.31
N SER A 603 4.41 -14.49 23.97
CA SER A 603 3.14 -14.64 23.25
C SER A 603 2.37 -15.86 23.73
N ASN A 604 3.05 -17.00 23.88
CA ASN A 604 2.43 -18.23 24.40
C ASN A 604 1.97 -18.10 25.87
N LEU A 605 2.77 -17.48 26.74
CA LEU A 605 2.42 -17.26 28.15
C LEU A 605 1.28 -16.26 28.37
N LEU A 606 1.12 -15.32 27.44
CA LEU A 606 0.08 -14.29 27.44
C LEU A 606 -1.17 -14.70 26.63
N GLU A 607 -1.18 -15.91 26.03
CA GLU A 607 -2.24 -16.39 25.14
C GLU A 607 -2.48 -15.47 23.92
N LEU A 608 -1.41 -14.84 23.42
CA LEU A 608 -1.43 -13.95 22.27
C LEU A 608 -1.13 -14.69 20.96
N PRO A 609 -1.61 -14.18 19.81
CA PRO A 609 -1.32 -14.74 18.50
C PRO A 609 0.19 -14.76 18.19
N GLY A 610 0.67 -15.87 17.63
CA GLY A 610 2.06 -16.01 17.18
C GLY A 610 2.44 -17.47 16.90
N PRO A 611 3.61 -17.71 16.29
CA PRO A 611 4.13 -19.05 16.10
C PRO A 611 4.48 -19.70 17.46
N PRO A 612 4.33 -21.03 17.60
CA PRO A 612 4.65 -21.70 18.85
C PRO A 612 6.17 -21.62 19.14
N PRO A 613 6.59 -21.46 20.42
CA PRO A 613 8.00 -21.30 20.77
C PRO A 613 8.89 -22.45 20.25
N SER A 614 8.37 -23.67 20.24
CA SER A 614 9.09 -24.84 19.73
C SER A 614 9.40 -24.75 18.23
N ALA A 615 8.49 -24.16 17.43
CA ALA A 615 8.72 -23.95 16.01
C ALA A 615 9.78 -22.87 15.76
N VAL A 616 9.72 -21.77 16.52
CA VAL A 616 10.70 -20.67 16.42
C VAL A 616 12.09 -21.15 16.84
N ARG A 617 12.21 -21.89 17.95
CA ARG A 617 13.47 -22.51 18.38
C ARG A 617 14.04 -23.44 17.31
N LEU A 618 13.19 -24.27 16.72
CA LEU A 618 13.61 -25.21 15.69
C LEU A 618 14.14 -24.50 14.45
N ALA A 619 13.47 -23.44 13.99
CA ALA A 619 13.88 -22.62 12.85
C ALA A 619 15.27 -21.99 13.04
N LYS A 620 15.60 -21.60 14.28
CA LYS A 620 16.88 -20.99 14.65
C LYS A 620 18.05 -21.98 14.72
N LEU A 621 17.78 -23.29 14.71
CA LEU A 621 18.78 -24.34 14.70
C LEU A 621 18.90 -24.92 13.28
N LYS A 622 19.89 -24.43 12.53
CA LYS A 622 20.07 -24.71 11.10
C LYS A 622 20.08 -26.22 10.81
N THR A 623 20.78 -27.03 11.61
CA THR A 623 20.85 -28.49 11.40
C THR A 623 19.52 -29.16 11.73
N GLN A 624 18.91 -28.78 12.86
CA GLN A 624 17.66 -29.41 13.30
C GLN A 624 16.49 -29.08 12.37
N THR A 625 16.46 -27.87 11.80
CA THR A 625 15.49 -27.50 10.76
C THR A 625 15.54 -28.47 9.59
N GLN A 626 16.73 -28.70 9.02
CA GLN A 626 16.91 -29.58 7.86
C GLN A 626 16.56 -31.04 8.20
N LEU A 627 17.04 -31.55 9.34
CA LEU A 627 16.73 -32.90 9.80
C LEU A 627 15.24 -33.10 10.06
N ARG A 628 14.56 -32.10 10.63
CA ARG A 628 13.11 -32.17 10.82
C ARG A 628 12.41 -32.30 9.48
N LEU A 629 12.74 -31.46 8.50
CA LEU A 629 12.12 -31.50 7.19
C LEU A 629 12.36 -32.82 6.46
N LEU A 630 13.59 -33.37 6.54
CA LEU A 630 13.93 -34.69 6.00
C LEU A 630 13.15 -35.84 6.67
N SER A 631 12.89 -35.73 7.98
CA SER A 631 12.14 -36.75 8.73
C SER A 631 10.63 -36.79 8.42
N LEU A 632 10.08 -35.70 7.85
CA LEU A 632 8.66 -35.60 7.58
C LEU A 632 8.28 -36.42 6.33
N SER A 633 7.61 -37.55 6.58
CA SER A 633 7.08 -38.43 5.54
C SER A 633 5.62 -38.07 5.18
N SER A 634 5.38 -37.84 3.90
CA SER A 634 4.11 -37.74 3.16
C SER A 634 2.92 -36.84 3.60
N PRO A 635 2.69 -35.67 2.95
CA PRO A 635 1.35 -35.22 2.56
C PRO A 635 0.88 -36.01 1.33
N SER A 636 -0.42 -36.29 1.23
CA SER A 636 -0.99 -36.95 0.04
C SER A 636 -0.71 -36.14 -1.24
N PRO A 637 -0.44 -36.80 -2.41
CA PRO A 637 -0.42 -36.14 -3.71
C PRO A 637 -1.65 -35.22 -3.87
N PRO A 638 -1.51 -34.04 -4.51
CA PRO A 638 -0.50 -33.66 -5.50
C PRO A 638 0.65 -32.77 -4.96
N PHE A 639 0.96 -32.84 -3.67
CA PHE A 639 1.73 -31.83 -2.96
C PHE A 639 3.17 -32.30 -2.61
N PRO A 640 4.25 -31.54 -2.96
CA PRO A 640 5.63 -31.98 -2.72
C PRO A 640 6.00 -32.06 -1.23
N TYR A 641 6.81 -33.05 -0.87
CA TYR A 641 7.29 -33.28 0.50
C TYR A 641 8.23 -32.14 0.96
N PRO A 642 8.09 -31.60 2.19
CA PRO A 642 9.02 -30.59 2.70
C PRO A 642 10.49 -31.06 2.68
N GLY A 643 10.73 -32.36 2.90
CA GLY A 643 12.06 -32.97 2.79
C GLY A 643 12.68 -32.91 1.39
N ALA A 644 11.91 -32.69 0.32
CA ALA A 644 12.45 -32.50 -1.03
C ALA A 644 13.20 -31.17 -1.20
N PHE A 645 12.95 -30.20 -0.32
CA PHE A 645 13.62 -28.91 -0.31
C PHE A 645 14.78 -28.86 0.69
N ALA A 646 14.86 -29.83 1.61
CA ALA A 646 15.87 -29.83 2.65
C ALA A 646 17.26 -30.19 2.11
N VAL A 647 18.28 -29.67 2.76
CA VAL A 647 19.69 -29.88 2.44
C VAL A 647 20.35 -30.75 3.51
N PRO A 648 21.05 -31.82 3.12
CA PRO A 648 21.84 -32.62 4.05
C PRO A 648 22.87 -31.78 4.82
N CYS A 649 22.86 -31.88 6.14
CA CYS A 649 23.83 -31.23 7.02
C CYS A 649 24.05 -32.03 8.31
N PHE A 650 25.21 -31.81 8.92
CA PHE A 650 25.68 -32.54 10.10
C PHE A 650 26.24 -31.57 11.13
N SER A 651 25.81 -31.68 12.37
CA SER A 651 26.43 -30.95 13.49
C SER A 651 27.81 -31.52 13.79
N LEU A 652 28.78 -30.65 14.07
CA LEU A 652 30.15 -31.01 14.40
C LEU A 652 30.41 -31.05 15.93
N GLY A 653 29.34 -31.05 16.74
CA GLY A 653 29.44 -31.11 18.20
C GLY A 653 29.95 -32.45 18.76
N PRO A 654 30.32 -32.50 20.06
CA PRO A 654 30.93 -33.68 20.70
C PRO A 654 30.09 -34.96 20.64
N GLU A 655 28.75 -34.81 20.57
CA GLU A 655 27.78 -35.91 20.60
C GLU A 655 27.37 -36.42 19.20
N ALA A 656 27.71 -35.69 18.12
CA ALA A 656 27.06 -35.82 16.82
C ALA A 656 27.91 -36.56 15.76
N GLY A 657 28.56 -37.68 16.07
CA GLY A 657 29.31 -38.50 15.08
C GLY A 657 30.50 -37.83 14.35
N GLY A 658 30.66 -36.51 14.52
CA GLY A 658 31.74 -35.65 14.06
C GLY A 658 31.90 -35.53 12.54
N LEU A 659 33.02 -34.89 12.16
CA LEU A 659 33.45 -34.69 10.77
C LEU A 659 33.45 -35.99 9.94
N LYS A 660 33.74 -37.15 10.56
CA LYS A 660 33.77 -38.44 9.86
C LYS A 660 32.41 -38.88 9.35
N ALA A 661 31.33 -38.65 10.11
CA ALA A 661 29.98 -38.96 9.68
C ALA A 661 29.58 -38.09 8.48
N ALA A 662 29.90 -36.80 8.54
CA ALA A 662 29.64 -35.87 7.44
C ALA A 662 30.45 -36.22 6.18
N GLU A 663 31.77 -36.49 6.30
CA GLU A 663 32.63 -36.90 5.17
C GLU A 663 32.26 -38.28 4.59
N SER A 664 31.50 -39.11 5.30
CA SER A 664 30.98 -40.38 4.76
C SER A 664 29.73 -40.23 3.91
N SER A 665 29.02 -39.09 4.04
CA SER A 665 27.72 -38.85 3.40
C SER A 665 27.73 -37.68 2.41
N LEU A 666 28.67 -36.72 2.56
CA LEU A 666 28.79 -35.53 1.73
C LEU A 666 30.08 -35.54 0.91
N SER A 667 30.05 -34.88 -0.25
CA SER A 667 31.22 -34.70 -1.12
C SER A 667 31.62 -33.23 -1.20
N TYR A 668 32.92 -32.96 -1.22
CA TYR A 668 33.45 -31.61 -1.36
C TYR A 668 33.14 -31.00 -2.74
N PRO A 669 32.96 -29.67 -2.84
CA PRO A 669 33.12 -28.67 -1.78
C PRO A 669 31.97 -28.67 -0.76
N LEU A 670 32.28 -28.30 0.49
CA LEU A 670 31.32 -28.24 1.62
C LEU A 670 31.28 -26.85 2.23
N VAL A 671 30.24 -26.56 3.02
CA VAL A 671 30.08 -25.31 3.75
C VAL A 671 30.18 -25.58 5.25
N VAL A 672 31.11 -24.90 5.91
CA VAL A 672 31.17 -24.84 7.38
C VAL A 672 30.44 -23.58 7.84
N LYS A 673 29.50 -23.70 8.77
CA LYS A 673 28.79 -22.54 9.34
C LYS A 673 28.42 -22.76 10.81
N PRO A 674 28.22 -21.69 11.60
CA PRO A 674 27.64 -21.79 12.94
C PRO A 674 26.22 -22.38 12.92
N GLU A 675 25.82 -23.05 14.00
CA GLU A 675 24.46 -23.59 14.20
C GLU A 675 23.42 -22.49 14.36
N SER A 676 23.82 -21.38 15.01
CA SER A 676 23.03 -20.17 15.23
C SER A 676 23.84 -18.93 14.85
N GLY A 677 23.16 -17.86 14.44
CA GLY A 677 23.77 -16.60 13.98
C GLY A 677 23.17 -16.13 12.67
N ALA A 678 23.57 -14.94 12.21
CA ALA A 678 23.05 -14.24 11.04
C ALA A 678 24.18 -13.59 10.21
N GLY A 679 23.84 -13.00 9.06
CA GLY A 679 24.75 -12.15 8.26
C GLY A 679 25.92 -12.89 7.60
N ALA A 680 25.79 -14.20 7.38
CA ALA A 680 26.87 -15.08 6.91
C ALA A 680 28.15 -15.08 7.77
N VAL A 681 28.11 -14.53 8.99
CA VAL A 681 29.26 -14.49 9.91
C VAL A 681 29.74 -15.90 10.22
N GLY A 682 31.02 -16.17 9.95
CA GLY A 682 31.64 -17.48 10.18
C GLY A 682 31.27 -18.57 9.16
N VAL A 683 30.53 -18.23 8.09
CA VAL A 683 30.22 -19.16 7.00
C VAL A 683 31.40 -19.25 6.03
N ARG A 684 31.87 -20.46 5.72
CA ARG A 684 33.02 -20.67 4.84
C ARG A 684 32.86 -21.85 3.90
N LEU A 685 33.23 -21.65 2.64
CA LEU A 685 33.41 -22.73 1.67
C LEU A 685 34.73 -23.45 1.92
N VAL A 686 34.72 -24.78 1.95
CA VAL A 686 35.91 -25.62 2.07
C VAL A 686 35.98 -26.60 0.89
N GLN A 687 37.14 -26.71 0.26
CA GLN A 687 37.35 -27.50 -0.96
C GLN A 687 37.78 -28.94 -0.68
N ASN A 688 38.31 -29.20 0.51
CA ASN A 688 38.78 -30.53 0.91
C ASN A 688 38.83 -30.68 2.44
N GLY A 689 39.06 -31.92 2.91
CA GLY A 689 39.07 -32.22 4.33
C GLY A 689 40.21 -31.60 5.12
N GLU A 690 41.36 -31.30 4.51
CA GLU A 690 42.45 -30.62 5.21
C GLU A 690 42.10 -29.17 5.52
N GLU A 691 41.52 -28.47 4.56
CA GLU A 691 41.00 -27.11 4.73
C GLU A 691 39.89 -27.10 5.81
N CYS A 692 38.95 -28.04 5.74
CA CYS A 692 37.87 -28.20 6.72
C CYS A 692 38.40 -28.38 8.15
N ARG A 693 39.34 -29.33 8.36
CA ARG A 693 39.96 -29.58 9.67
C ARG A 693 40.73 -28.36 10.18
N THR A 694 41.42 -27.65 9.30
CA THR A 694 42.17 -26.44 9.66
C THR A 694 41.24 -25.34 10.12
N LEU A 695 40.13 -25.13 9.39
CA LEU A 695 39.14 -24.11 9.74
C LEU A 695 38.42 -24.45 11.06
N ILE A 696 38.01 -25.71 11.26
CA ILE A 696 37.39 -26.15 12.52
C ILE A 696 38.34 -25.92 13.70
N ARG A 697 39.64 -26.23 13.56
CA ARG A 697 40.62 -25.94 14.63
C ARG A 697 40.75 -24.45 14.90
N LYS A 698 40.79 -23.61 13.86
CA LYS A 698 40.86 -22.15 14.02
C LYS A 698 39.62 -21.60 14.75
N MET A 699 38.43 -22.07 14.38
CA MET A 699 37.18 -21.64 15.03
C MET A 699 36.98 -22.25 16.43
N GLY A 700 37.54 -23.44 16.68
CA GLY A 700 37.47 -24.13 17.98
C GLY A 700 38.56 -23.75 19.00
N THR A 701 39.58 -22.98 18.62
CA THR A 701 40.67 -22.52 19.50
C THR A 701 40.59 -21.03 19.87
N GLY A 702 39.56 -20.32 19.40
CA GLY A 702 39.35 -18.91 19.69
C GLY A 702 38.94 -18.67 21.14
N THR A 703 39.91 -18.39 22.01
CA THR A 703 39.69 -17.57 23.20
C THR A 703 39.10 -16.24 22.75
N GLY A 704 37.92 -15.88 23.25
CA GLY A 704 37.29 -14.60 22.97
C GLY A 704 38.26 -13.44 23.24
N THR A 705 38.62 -12.73 22.18
CA THR A 705 39.01 -11.32 22.22
C THR A 705 38.70 -10.73 20.85
N CYS A 706 37.67 -9.90 20.80
CA CYS A 706 37.67 -8.73 19.94
C CYS A 706 38.88 -7.91 20.41
N ASN A 707 39.96 -7.84 19.62
CA ASN A 707 41.06 -6.94 19.96
C ASN A 707 40.60 -5.49 19.69
N PRO A 708 40.65 -4.59 20.68
CA PRO A 708 40.67 -3.17 20.39
C PRO A 708 42.01 -2.83 19.71
N CYS A 709 41.91 -2.03 18.66
CA CYS A 709 42.99 -1.46 17.87
C CYS A 709 44.28 -1.18 18.67
N GLU A 710 45.38 -1.86 18.33
CA GLU A 710 46.73 -1.39 18.69
C GLU A 710 47.33 -0.58 17.54
N GLY A 711 47.72 0.67 17.85
CA GLY A 711 48.80 1.36 17.14
C GLY A 711 48.55 2.82 16.76
N VAL A 712 48.61 3.75 17.71
CA VAL A 712 49.20 5.09 17.44
C VAL A 712 50.03 5.55 18.63
N SER A 713 51.32 5.70 18.38
CA SER A 713 52.26 6.44 19.22
C SER A 713 52.02 7.95 19.11
N SER A 714 51.86 8.66 20.24
CA SER A 714 52.30 10.05 20.37
C SER A 714 52.42 10.47 21.83
N ASN A 715 53.63 10.88 22.20
CA ASN A 715 53.96 11.71 23.36
C ASN A 715 52.96 12.85 23.56
N THR A 716 52.49 13.05 24.80
CA THR A 716 52.68 14.29 25.60
C THR A 716 52.10 14.06 26.99
N GLY A 717 52.87 14.39 28.03
CA GLY A 717 52.52 14.12 29.43
C GLY A 717 51.53 15.11 30.04
N ASN A 718 50.80 14.65 31.05
CA ASN A 718 50.83 15.22 32.39
C ASN A 718 50.02 14.35 33.38
N ASN A 719 50.40 14.50 34.65
CA ASN A 719 50.03 13.77 35.85
C ASN A 719 48.53 13.64 36.16
N GLU A 720 48.28 12.77 37.17
CA GLU A 720 47.05 12.51 37.96
C GLU A 720 46.26 11.30 37.40
N THR A 721 46.29 10.09 37.97
CA THR A 721 45.96 9.78 39.37
C THR A 721 46.35 8.31 39.66
N CYS A 722 47.32 8.09 40.56
CA CYS A 722 47.54 6.80 41.22
C CYS A 722 46.98 6.90 42.64
N GLN A 723 46.05 5.99 43.00
CA GLN A 723 45.57 5.58 44.35
C GLN A 723 44.10 5.13 44.18
N ILE A 724 43.59 3.95 44.54
CA ILE A 724 43.90 2.94 45.56
C ILE A 724 43.22 1.63 45.13
N LEU A 725 43.97 0.53 45.09
CA LEU A 725 43.48 -0.86 45.11
C LEU A 725 43.57 -1.33 46.56
N GLU A 726 42.50 -1.18 47.36
CA GLU A 726 42.28 -1.91 48.63
C GLU A 726 40.94 -1.50 49.24
N SER A 727 39.85 -2.20 48.88
CA SER A 727 38.61 -2.24 49.67
C SER A 727 37.63 -3.22 49.02
N CYS A 728 37.66 -4.49 49.41
CA CYS A 728 36.48 -5.37 49.49
C CYS A 728 36.81 -6.71 50.18
N LYS A 729 37.53 -6.64 51.31
CA LYS A 729 37.59 -7.71 52.31
C LYS A 729 37.23 -7.11 53.67
N ALA A 730 35.95 -7.23 54.02
CA ALA A 730 35.42 -7.40 55.39
C ALA A 730 34.03 -6.77 55.50
N LYS A 731 33.00 -7.63 55.61
CA LYS A 731 31.94 -7.54 56.62
C LYS A 731 31.16 -8.86 56.57
N GLY A 732 31.45 -9.72 57.54
CA GLY A 732 30.76 -10.99 57.73
C GLY A 732 29.62 -10.91 58.77
N LEU A 733 29.19 -12.12 59.16
CA LEU A 733 28.19 -12.56 60.18
C LEU A 733 26.83 -12.93 59.55
N ALA A 734 26.39 -14.18 59.43
CA ALA A 734 26.32 -15.40 60.28
C ALA A 734 25.02 -15.53 61.09
N HIS A 735 24.21 -16.58 60.79
CA HIS A 735 23.40 -17.49 61.66
C HIS A 735 22.49 -18.32 60.72
N GLY A 736 22.59 -19.66 60.63
CA GLY A 736 21.79 -20.66 61.38
C GLY A 736 20.36 -20.79 60.78
N SER A 737 19.77 -21.92 60.40
CA SER A 737 19.92 -23.34 60.71
C SER A 737 19.07 -24.17 59.73
N GLU A 738 19.32 -25.48 59.71
CA GLU A 738 18.59 -26.56 59.02
C GLU A 738 17.06 -26.44 59.03
N LEU A 739 16.41 -26.89 57.94
CA LEU A 739 15.26 -27.81 57.97
C LEU A 739 15.00 -28.34 56.56
N GLY A 740 15.10 -29.66 56.42
CA GLY A 740 14.72 -30.39 55.23
C GLY A 740 13.20 -30.38 55.01
N GLY A 741 12.81 -30.51 53.76
CA GLY A 741 11.42 -30.69 53.36
C GLY A 741 11.34 -30.99 51.87
N SER A 742 11.31 -32.28 51.54
CA SER A 742 10.92 -32.73 50.20
C SER A 742 9.45 -32.38 49.99
N CYS A 743 9.14 -31.50 49.06
CA CYS A 743 7.78 -31.36 48.54
C CYS A 743 7.78 -31.76 47.06
N LYS A 744 7.45 -33.03 46.82
CA LYS A 744 6.83 -33.47 45.58
C LYS A 744 5.51 -32.71 45.44
N TRP A 745 5.31 -32.02 44.33
CA TRP A 745 3.97 -31.71 43.84
C TRP A 745 3.70 -32.62 42.66
N GLU A 746 2.75 -33.53 42.86
CA GLU A 746 2.06 -34.25 41.80
C GLU A 746 1.08 -33.27 41.15
N VAL A 747 1.17 -33.10 39.83
CA VAL A 747 0.09 -32.53 39.02
C VAL A 747 -0.17 -33.53 37.90
N GLU A 748 -1.10 -34.44 38.18
CA GLU A 748 -1.83 -35.22 37.20
C GLU A 748 -3.22 -34.59 37.03
N GLU A 749 -3.76 -34.70 35.81
CA GLU A 749 -5.12 -34.35 35.36
C GLU A 749 -5.47 -32.86 35.20
N THR A 750 -5.31 -32.34 33.98
CA THR A 750 -6.45 -32.02 33.07
C THR A 750 -5.91 -31.69 31.67
N LEU A 751 -5.66 -32.72 30.85
CA LEU A 751 -5.36 -32.60 29.42
C LEU A 751 -6.02 -33.76 28.67
N GLN A 752 -7.35 -33.84 28.75
CA GLN A 752 -8.16 -34.75 27.94
C GLN A 752 -9.44 -34.04 27.49
N GLN A 753 -9.31 -33.24 26.43
CA GLN A 753 -10.32 -33.05 25.39
C GLN A 753 -9.71 -32.15 24.30
N GLY A 754 -9.24 -32.76 23.19
CA GLY A 754 -8.80 -32.00 22.02
C GLY A 754 -7.79 -32.65 21.08
N MET A 755 -7.27 -33.85 21.36
CA MET A 755 -6.34 -34.55 20.45
C MET A 755 -6.88 -35.93 20.08
N SER A 756 -7.67 -36.01 19.01
CA SER A 756 -7.95 -37.28 18.32
C SER A 756 -7.91 -37.06 16.82
N ARG A 757 -6.75 -37.41 16.25
CA ARG A 757 -6.48 -37.89 14.87
C ARG A 757 -5.05 -37.47 14.53
N TYR A 758 -4.09 -38.35 14.81
CA TYR A 758 -2.87 -38.66 14.04
C TYR A 758 -2.01 -39.57 14.94
N GLY A 759 -1.54 -40.69 14.39
CA GLY A 759 -1.03 -41.84 15.13
C GLY A 759 0.26 -41.58 15.92
N LYS A 760 0.34 -42.20 17.10
CA LYS A 760 1.53 -42.29 17.95
C LYS A 760 2.68 -42.99 17.23
N VAL A 761 3.83 -42.34 17.16
CA VAL A 761 5.14 -43.00 17.16
C VAL A 761 5.91 -42.37 18.32
N GLU A 762 6.04 -43.13 19.42
CA GLU A 762 6.80 -42.73 20.61
C GLU A 762 8.29 -43.07 20.37
N ASN A 763 9.17 -42.06 20.39
CA ASN A 763 10.57 -42.25 20.71
C ASN A 763 10.92 -41.32 21.87
N LYS A 764 11.14 -41.91 23.05
CA LYS A 764 11.63 -41.23 24.25
C LYS A 764 13.11 -40.88 24.05
N VAL A 765 13.45 -39.59 24.07
CA VAL A 765 14.81 -39.12 24.39
C VAL A 765 14.68 -38.31 25.68
N SER A 766 15.45 -38.69 26.71
CA SER A 766 15.42 -38.09 28.04
C SER A 766 16.19 -36.77 28.07
N LEU A 767 15.52 -35.67 28.43
CA LEU A 767 16.09 -34.33 28.64
C LEU A 767 16.64 -34.11 30.07
N ALA A 768 17.32 -35.10 30.64
CA ALA A 768 17.83 -35.00 32.00
C ALA A 768 19.31 -35.37 32.07
N GLN A 769 20.20 -34.42 31.71
CA GLN A 769 21.60 -34.32 32.18
C GLN A 769 22.34 -33.14 31.53
N LEU A 770 22.02 -31.90 31.89
CA LEU A 770 22.95 -30.76 31.74
C LEU A 770 22.80 -29.85 32.95
N GLY A 771 23.41 -30.26 34.06
CA GLY A 771 23.60 -29.44 35.24
C GLY A 771 25.04 -29.58 35.70
N GLY A 772 25.87 -28.56 35.43
CA GLY A 772 27.21 -28.46 36.00
C GLY A 772 28.20 -27.65 35.16
N GLY A 773 28.60 -26.48 35.68
CA GLY A 773 29.90 -25.86 35.41
C GLY A 773 29.93 -24.87 34.24
N GLY A 774 29.96 -23.56 34.57
CA GLY A 774 30.19 -22.49 33.61
C GLY A 774 31.55 -22.63 32.91
N THR A 775 31.49 -22.85 31.60
CA THR A 775 32.56 -22.62 30.64
C THR A 775 31.89 -22.05 29.39
N GLN A 776 32.35 -20.91 28.89
CA GLN A 776 31.89 -20.35 27.61
C GLN A 776 32.02 -21.45 26.54
N SER A 777 30.90 -21.91 25.99
CA SER A 777 30.90 -22.97 24.98
C SER A 777 31.45 -22.42 23.66
N SER A 778 32.40 -23.13 23.07
CA SER A 778 32.82 -22.91 21.69
C SER A 778 31.61 -22.96 20.75
N PRO A 779 31.54 -22.13 19.69
CA PRO A 779 30.40 -22.11 18.79
C PRO A 779 30.14 -23.50 18.22
N HIS A 780 28.90 -23.99 18.36
CA HIS A 780 28.48 -25.24 17.73
C HIS A 780 28.50 -25.03 16.21
N LEU A 781 29.42 -25.71 15.52
CA LEU A 781 29.56 -25.63 14.06
C LEU A 781 28.78 -26.77 13.39
N LEU A 782 28.44 -26.57 12.12
CA LEU A 782 27.85 -27.58 11.26
C LEU A 782 28.55 -27.63 9.90
N LEU A 783 28.47 -28.79 9.25
CA LEU A 783 28.92 -29.03 7.89
C LEU A 783 27.71 -29.32 7.00
N ALA A 784 27.56 -28.55 5.92
CA ALA A 784 26.47 -28.69 4.96
C ALA A 784 27.02 -28.90 3.54
N GLU A 785 26.20 -29.52 2.68
CA GLU A 785 26.45 -29.60 1.25
C GLU A 785 26.52 -28.20 0.63
N TYR A 786 27.47 -27.96 -0.28
CA TYR A 786 27.51 -26.73 -1.07
C TYR A 786 26.46 -26.80 -2.19
N ILE A 787 25.42 -25.98 -2.06
CA ILE A 787 24.34 -25.94 -3.04
C ILE A 787 24.64 -24.93 -4.14
N THR A 788 24.80 -25.43 -5.37
CA THR A 788 24.97 -24.62 -6.57
C THR A 788 23.65 -24.04 -7.07
N GLY A 789 23.68 -22.85 -7.67
CA GLY A 789 22.52 -22.21 -8.29
C GLY A 789 22.38 -20.75 -7.87
N SER A 790 21.37 -20.08 -8.42
CA SER A 790 21.01 -18.71 -8.07
C SER A 790 20.36 -18.66 -6.67
N GLU A 791 20.64 -17.61 -5.91
CA GLU A 791 20.14 -17.41 -4.55
C GLU A 791 18.97 -16.45 -4.52
N HIS A 792 18.00 -16.74 -3.65
CA HIS A 792 16.74 -16.02 -3.59
C HIS A 792 16.22 -15.92 -2.16
N ASP A 793 15.72 -14.75 -1.81
CA ASP A 793 14.95 -14.57 -0.58
C ASP A 793 13.46 -14.55 -0.89
N VAL A 794 12.70 -15.28 -0.09
CA VAL A 794 11.25 -15.33 -0.13
C VAL A 794 10.69 -14.77 1.18
N ASP A 795 10.23 -13.52 1.16
CA ASP A 795 9.48 -12.91 2.26
C ASP A 795 8.03 -13.36 2.19
N LEU A 796 7.63 -14.21 3.13
CA LEU A 796 6.30 -14.80 3.25
C LEU A 796 5.46 -14.11 4.30
N VAL A 797 4.18 -13.94 3.99
CA VAL A 797 3.14 -13.59 4.95
C VAL A 797 2.21 -14.78 5.11
N LEU A 798 2.23 -15.41 6.29
CA LEU A 798 1.36 -16.53 6.63
C LEU A 798 0.34 -16.09 7.67
N GLY A 799 -0.94 -16.17 7.32
CA GLY A 799 -2.05 -15.90 8.21
C GLY A 799 -2.36 -17.06 9.16
N PRO A 800 -3.48 -16.97 9.89
CA PRO A 800 -3.99 -18.06 10.72
C PRO A 800 -4.09 -19.38 9.93
N ASN A 801 -3.83 -20.51 10.60
CA ASN A 801 -3.81 -21.85 10.00
C ASN A 801 -2.79 -22.03 8.86
N GLY A 802 -1.79 -21.13 8.76
CA GLY A 802 -0.73 -21.20 7.76
C GLY A 802 -1.17 -20.79 6.36
N ARG A 803 -2.32 -20.14 6.18
CA ARG A 803 -2.76 -19.66 4.87
C ARG A 803 -1.74 -18.68 4.30
N LEU A 804 -1.32 -18.88 3.05
CA LEU A 804 -0.41 -17.97 2.36
C LEU A 804 -1.20 -16.71 1.96
N LEU A 805 -0.85 -15.56 2.53
CA LEU A 805 -1.49 -14.28 2.24
C LEU A 805 -0.71 -13.50 1.18
N ALA A 806 0.62 -13.48 1.27
CA ALA A 806 1.51 -12.85 0.29
C ALA A 806 2.89 -13.51 0.29
N ALA A 807 3.61 -13.33 -0.81
CA ALA A 807 5.01 -13.74 -0.95
C ALA A 807 5.74 -12.79 -1.91
N TYR A 808 6.96 -12.41 -1.55
CA TYR A 808 7.82 -11.55 -2.36
C TYR A 808 9.14 -12.26 -2.59
N VAL A 809 9.55 -12.43 -3.85
CA VAL A 809 10.78 -13.14 -4.22
C VAL A 809 11.77 -12.12 -4.74
N SER A 810 12.94 -12.05 -4.10
CA SER A 810 14.08 -11.25 -4.55
C SER A 810 15.22 -12.14 -5.04
N ASP A 811 15.95 -11.67 -6.05
CA ASP A 811 17.17 -12.32 -6.54
C ASP A 811 18.37 -11.78 -5.77
N ASN A 812 19.29 -12.65 -5.36
CA ASN A 812 20.58 -12.30 -4.79
C ASN A 812 21.70 -12.55 -5.80
N GLY A 813 22.62 -11.59 -5.90
CA GLY A 813 23.81 -11.68 -6.73
C GLY A 813 24.80 -12.72 -6.18
N PRO A 814 25.85 -13.06 -6.95
CA PRO A 814 26.84 -14.03 -6.53
C PRO A 814 27.57 -13.52 -5.28
N THR A 815 27.66 -14.35 -4.26
CA THR A 815 28.33 -14.00 -3.01
C THR A 815 29.85 -13.99 -3.15
N LEU A 816 30.53 -13.25 -2.27
CA LEU A 816 31.99 -13.22 -2.24
C LEU A 816 32.54 -14.43 -1.49
N LEU A 817 33.16 -15.35 -2.24
CA LEU A 817 33.82 -16.51 -1.67
C LEU A 817 35.17 -16.13 -1.04
N PRO A 818 35.58 -16.80 0.06
CA PRO A 818 34.90 -17.94 0.70
C PRO A 818 33.85 -17.55 1.77
N GLY A 819 33.66 -16.26 2.08
CA GLY A 819 32.86 -15.76 3.21
C GLY A 819 31.35 -15.65 2.97
N PHE A 820 30.88 -15.87 1.74
CA PHE A 820 29.47 -15.74 1.35
C PHE A 820 28.86 -14.35 1.58
N THR A 821 29.67 -13.29 1.63
CA THR A 821 29.18 -11.92 1.77
C THR A 821 28.25 -11.55 0.62
N GLU A 822 27.08 -11.01 0.93
CA GLU A 822 26.10 -10.50 -0.03
C GLU A 822 26.69 -9.37 -0.89
N THR A 823 26.30 -9.33 -2.17
CA THR A 823 26.90 -8.41 -3.13
C THR A 823 25.89 -7.51 -3.84
N ALA A 824 24.82 -8.09 -4.33
CA ALA A 824 23.84 -7.38 -5.13
C ALA A 824 22.48 -8.03 -4.94
N ALA A 825 21.42 -7.28 -5.22
CA ALA A 825 20.07 -7.79 -5.16
C ALA A 825 19.18 -7.15 -6.22
N ALA A 826 18.12 -7.85 -6.60
CA ALA A 826 17.06 -7.34 -7.45
C ALA A 826 15.67 -7.73 -6.92
N LEU A 827 14.73 -6.79 -7.00
CA LEU A 827 13.32 -7.02 -6.67
C LEU A 827 12.43 -6.33 -7.71
N PRO A 828 11.44 -7.02 -8.31
CA PRO A 828 11.08 -8.44 -8.18
C PRO A 828 12.13 -9.39 -8.78
N SER A 829 12.06 -10.69 -8.41
CA SER A 829 12.84 -11.76 -9.04
C SER A 829 12.56 -11.90 -10.54
N ARG A 830 13.60 -12.16 -11.34
CA ARG A 830 13.49 -12.45 -12.80
C ARG A 830 13.02 -13.84 -13.14
N LEU A 831 13.03 -14.75 -12.18
CA LEU A 831 12.73 -16.13 -12.45
C LEU A 831 11.36 -16.26 -13.14
N GLY A 832 11.25 -17.23 -14.04
CA GLY A 832 9.99 -17.51 -14.72
C GLY A 832 8.87 -17.72 -13.71
N HIS A 833 7.62 -17.42 -14.08
CA HIS A 833 6.46 -17.54 -13.18
C HIS A 833 6.42 -18.91 -12.48
N GLU A 834 6.70 -20.00 -13.21
CA GLU A 834 6.78 -21.34 -12.64
C GLU A 834 7.84 -21.47 -11.53
N GLN A 835 9.06 -20.99 -11.78
CA GLN A 835 10.18 -21.06 -10.83
C GLN A 835 9.91 -20.22 -9.57
N ARG A 836 9.33 -19.02 -9.73
CA ARG A 836 8.86 -18.20 -8.59
C ARG A 836 7.78 -18.92 -7.80
N CYS A 837 6.81 -19.56 -8.46
CA CYS A 837 5.80 -20.37 -7.76
C CYS A 837 6.44 -21.56 -7.01
N GLN A 838 7.47 -22.20 -7.58
CA GLN A 838 8.18 -23.28 -6.90
C GLN A 838 8.89 -22.77 -5.63
N LEU A 839 9.56 -21.62 -5.68
CA LEU A 839 10.21 -20.99 -4.51
C LEU A 839 9.18 -20.66 -3.42
N VAL A 840 8.08 -19.99 -3.79
CA VAL A 840 7.00 -19.63 -2.86
C VAL A 840 6.37 -20.87 -2.22
N GLN A 841 6.12 -21.92 -3.00
CA GLN A 841 5.57 -23.16 -2.48
C GLN A 841 6.56 -23.91 -1.58
N ALA A 842 7.85 -23.93 -1.93
CA ALA A 842 8.90 -24.52 -1.10
C ALA A 842 8.97 -23.82 0.26
N ALA A 843 9.11 -22.49 0.24
CA ALA A 843 9.16 -21.65 1.44
C ALA A 843 7.91 -21.85 2.32
N ALA A 844 6.70 -21.73 1.74
CA ALA A 844 5.46 -21.84 2.50
C ALA A 844 5.26 -23.24 3.10
N ARG A 845 5.70 -24.30 2.41
CA ARG A 845 5.64 -25.68 2.90
C ARG A 845 6.61 -25.92 4.04
N CYS A 846 7.85 -25.45 3.92
CA CYS A 846 8.84 -25.55 4.99
C CYS A 846 8.33 -24.84 6.25
N CYS A 847 7.84 -23.60 6.15
CA CYS A 847 7.28 -22.88 7.29
C CYS A 847 6.08 -23.61 7.93
N ARG A 848 5.10 -24.06 7.13
CA ARG A 848 3.95 -24.83 7.64
C ARG A 848 4.35 -26.14 8.30
N ALA A 849 5.32 -26.85 7.74
CA ALA A 849 5.82 -28.11 8.26
C ALA A 849 6.48 -27.97 9.64
N LEU A 850 7.09 -26.81 9.90
CA LEU A 850 7.65 -26.47 11.20
C LEU A 850 6.62 -25.86 12.17
N GLY A 851 5.45 -25.45 11.68
CA GLY A 851 4.42 -24.77 12.49
C GLY A 851 4.61 -23.25 12.58
N LEU A 852 5.39 -22.65 11.67
CA LEU A 852 5.65 -21.21 11.65
C LEU A 852 4.48 -20.43 11.04
N PHE A 853 3.47 -20.11 11.84
CA PHE A 853 2.37 -19.20 11.54
C PHE A 853 1.58 -18.87 12.83
N PRO A 854 0.82 -17.77 12.87
CA PRO A 854 0.82 -16.65 11.92
C PRO A 854 2.10 -15.81 12.02
N GLY A 855 2.49 -15.10 10.96
CA GLY A 855 3.63 -14.19 10.98
C GLY A 855 4.21 -13.83 9.61
N VAL A 856 5.27 -13.02 9.64
CA VAL A 856 6.11 -12.70 8.48
C VAL A 856 7.43 -13.47 8.63
N PHE A 857 7.86 -14.13 7.57
CA PHE A 857 9.03 -15.01 7.57
C PHE A 857 9.89 -14.72 6.35
N ASN A 858 11.19 -14.54 6.56
CA ASN A 858 12.16 -14.46 5.46
C ASN A 858 12.81 -15.83 5.29
N VAL A 859 12.77 -16.37 4.07
CA VAL A 859 13.24 -17.72 3.75
C VAL A 859 14.26 -17.67 2.63
N GLU A 860 15.47 -18.15 2.90
CA GLU A 860 16.60 -18.11 1.98
C GLU A 860 16.71 -19.45 1.24
N LEU A 861 16.72 -19.40 -0.09
CA LEU A 861 16.70 -20.59 -0.96
C LEU A 861 17.72 -20.47 -2.10
N LYS A 862 18.30 -21.60 -2.49
CA LYS A 862 18.95 -21.75 -3.80
C LYS A 862 17.97 -22.35 -4.80
N PHE A 863 17.88 -21.77 -5.99
CA PHE A 863 17.21 -22.41 -7.12
C PHE A 863 18.24 -23.19 -7.95
N THR A 864 18.09 -24.52 -7.96
CA THR A 864 19.03 -25.45 -8.61
C THR A 864 18.42 -26.09 -9.85
N GLU A 865 19.20 -26.85 -10.62
CA GLU A 865 18.66 -27.67 -11.74
C GLU A 865 17.61 -28.70 -11.27
N CYS A 866 17.62 -29.07 -9.99
CA CYS A 866 16.65 -29.97 -9.36
C CYS A 866 15.55 -29.22 -8.58
N GLY A 867 15.37 -27.92 -8.83
CA GLY A 867 14.40 -27.06 -8.14
C GLY A 867 14.94 -26.42 -6.85
N PRO A 868 14.05 -25.85 -6.02
CA PRO A 868 14.44 -25.07 -4.85
C PRO A 868 15.05 -25.93 -3.72
N ARG A 869 16.04 -25.37 -3.01
CA ARG A 869 16.72 -25.95 -1.85
C ARG A 869 16.83 -24.91 -0.73
N LEU A 870 16.36 -25.27 0.45
CA LEU A 870 16.30 -24.40 1.62
C LEU A 870 17.69 -24.22 2.24
N LEU A 871 18.11 -22.97 2.43
CA LEU A 871 19.32 -22.62 3.16
C LEU A 871 19.02 -22.34 4.64
N GLU A 872 18.06 -21.45 4.88
CA GLU A 872 17.71 -20.92 6.20
C GLU A 872 16.26 -20.40 6.24
N ILE A 873 15.65 -20.40 7.44
CA ILE A 873 14.36 -19.74 7.72
C ILE A 873 14.58 -18.77 8.88
N ASN A 874 14.38 -17.48 8.61
CA ASN A 874 14.41 -16.42 9.60
C ASN A 874 12.96 -16.19 10.11
N PRO A 875 12.65 -16.47 11.40
CA PRO A 875 11.29 -16.38 11.95
C PRO A 875 10.84 -14.94 12.23
N ARG A 876 11.10 -14.03 11.29
CA ARG A 876 10.82 -12.60 11.33
C ARG A 876 10.75 -12.02 9.93
N MET A 877 10.34 -10.76 9.84
CA MET A 877 10.41 -9.94 8.63
C MET A 877 11.86 -9.81 8.11
N GLY A 878 12.03 -9.82 6.79
CA GLY A 878 13.29 -9.51 6.10
C GLY A 878 13.86 -8.17 6.55
N GLY A 879 15.18 -8.15 6.77
CA GLY A 879 15.91 -7.00 7.29
C GLY A 879 16.39 -6.04 6.22
N PHE A 880 17.20 -5.07 6.65
CA PHE A 880 17.96 -4.18 5.77
C PHE A 880 17.08 -3.41 4.77
N TYR A 881 17.30 -3.57 3.46
CA TYR A 881 16.58 -2.86 2.39
C TYR A 881 15.32 -3.59 1.90
N LEU A 882 15.16 -4.89 2.18
CA LEU A 882 14.11 -5.72 1.55
C LEU A 882 12.71 -5.19 1.83
N ARG A 883 12.41 -4.81 3.08
CA ARG A 883 11.09 -4.24 3.42
C ARG A 883 10.83 -2.91 2.72
N ASP A 884 11.84 -2.04 2.56
CA ASP A 884 11.65 -0.75 1.88
C ASP A 884 11.43 -0.97 0.38
N TRP A 885 12.13 -1.95 -0.20
CA TRP A 885 11.94 -2.36 -1.59
C TRP A 885 10.58 -3.01 -1.80
N ILE A 886 10.13 -3.88 -0.89
CA ILE A 886 8.80 -4.52 -0.96
C ILE A 886 7.71 -3.46 -0.87
N GLN A 887 7.84 -2.50 0.05
CA GLN A 887 6.92 -1.38 0.12
C GLN A 887 6.95 -0.52 -1.15
N ARG A 888 8.13 -0.24 -1.71
CA ARG A 888 8.26 0.57 -2.93
C ARG A 888 7.71 -0.14 -4.17
N VAL A 889 7.98 -1.42 -4.34
CA VAL A 889 7.63 -2.22 -5.53
C VAL A 889 6.18 -2.66 -5.48
N TYR A 890 5.73 -3.17 -4.33
CA TYR A 890 4.44 -3.83 -4.15
C TYR A 890 3.44 -3.05 -3.28
N GLY A 891 3.80 -1.88 -2.75
CA GLY A 891 2.93 -1.11 -1.83
C GLY A 891 2.68 -1.78 -0.48
N THR A 892 3.30 -2.92 -0.19
CA THR A 892 3.05 -3.67 1.05
C THR A 892 3.95 -3.16 2.17
N ASP A 893 3.34 -2.64 3.24
CA ASP A 893 4.06 -2.31 4.48
C ASP A 893 4.17 -3.56 5.37
N LEU A 894 5.32 -4.22 5.33
CA LEU A 894 5.57 -5.42 6.13
C LEU A 894 5.61 -5.17 7.65
N VAL A 895 5.88 -3.94 8.11
CA VAL A 895 5.82 -3.59 9.54
C VAL A 895 4.38 -3.61 10.01
N MET A 896 3.48 -2.97 9.26
CA MET A 896 2.05 -2.99 9.52
C MET A 896 1.50 -4.41 9.53
N VAL A 897 1.88 -5.22 8.54
CA VAL A 897 1.49 -6.63 8.42
C VAL A 897 1.94 -7.45 9.63
N ALA A 898 3.20 -7.31 10.05
CA ALA A 898 3.74 -8.05 11.18
C ALA A 898 3.05 -7.67 12.49
N LEU A 899 2.81 -6.37 12.71
CA LEU A 899 2.07 -5.85 13.86
C LEU A 899 0.63 -6.38 13.86
N ALA A 900 -0.08 -6.32 12.73
CA ALA A 900 -1.45 -6.80 12.60
C ALA A 900 -1.55 -8.30 12.92
N LEU A 901 -0.67 -9.12 12.35
CA LEU A 901 -0.66 -10.56 12.61
C LEU A 901 -0.34 -10.88 14.08
N SER A 902 0.54 -10.11 14.72
CA SER A 902 0.82 -10.25 16.16
C SER A 902 -0.41 -9.98 17.03
N CYS A 903 -1.33 -9.13 16.54
CA CYS A 903 -2.61 -8.84 17.18
C CYS A 903 -3.73 -9.82 16.79
N GLY A 904 -3.43 -10.83 15.96
CA GLY A 904 -4.45 -11.76 15.43
C GLY A 904 -5.35 -11.14 14.36
N ILE A 905 -4.96 -9.98 13.83
CA ILE A 905 -5.68 -9.24 12.79
C ILE A 905 -5.12 -9.70 11.46
N GLU A 906 -5.97 -10.27 10.62
CA GLU A 906 -5.54 -10.66 9.27
C GLU A 906 -5.37 -9.42 8.39
N PRO A 907 -4.17 -9.17 7.84
CA PRO A 907 -3.92 -8.00 7.02
C PRO A 907 -4.64 -8.15 5.68
N ALA A 908 -5.35 -7.11 5.27
CA ALA A 908 -5.93 -7.05 3.94
C ALA A 908 -4.85 -6.67 2.93
N LEU A 909 -4.25 -7.68 2.31
CA LEU A 909 -3.19 -7.55 1.31
C LEU A 909 -3.75 -7.80 -0.09
N PRO A 910 -3.27 -7.07 -1.12
CA PRO A 910 -3.59 -7.39 -2.52
C PRO A 910 -3.30 -8.87 -2.81
N ALA A 911 -4.29 -9.62 -3.31
CA ALA A 911 -4.09 -11.05 -3.58
C ALA A 911 -3.00 -11.24 -4.65
N CYS A 912 -1.96 -12.02 -4.31
CA CYS A 912 -0.87 -12.46 -5.19
C CYS A 912 -0.37 -11.42 -6.20
N GLY A 913 0.60 -10.61 -5.76
CA GLY A 913 1.29 -9.67 -6.63
C GLY A 913 0.49 -8.40 -6.80
N ALA A 914 0.57 -7.52 -5.79
CA ALA A 914 0.42 -6.10 -6.06
C ALA A 914 1.25 -5.79 -7.31
N ARG A 915 0.68 -4.99 -8.20
CA ARG A 915 1.35 -4.70 -9.45
C ARG A 915 2.74 -4.15 -9.15
N GLU A 916 3.76 -4.78 -9.73
CA GLU A 916 5.15 -4.33 -9.66
C GLU A 916 5.19 -2.90 -10.22
N SER A 917 5.17 -1.91 -9.33
CA SER A 917 5.12 -0.50 -9.71
C SER A 917 6.47 -0.01 -10.22
N ALA A 918 7.52 -0.75 -9.89
CA ALA A 918 8.90 -0.47 -10.25
C ALA A 918 9.75 -1.75 -10.14
N VAL A 919 10.97 -1.66 -10.63
CA VAL A 919 12.03 -2.66 -10.45
C VAL A 919 13.22 -1.99 -9.79
N LEU A 920 13.77 -2.63 -8.76
CA LEU A 920 14.97 -2.18 -8.06
C LEU A 920 16.11 -3.17 -8.30
N VAL A 921 17.29 -2.62 -8.62
CA VAL A 921 18.56 -3.37 -8.69
C VAL A 921 19.57 -2.59 -7.86
N GLY A 922 20.27 -3.26 -6.96
CA GLY A 922 21.22 -2.61 -6.06
C GLY A 922 22.43 -3.45 -5.72
N VAL A 923 23.44 -2.80 -5.13
CA VAL A 923 24.70 -3.38 -4.67
C VAL A 923 24.98 -3.03 -3.23
N MET A 924 25.72 -3.91 -2.56
CA MET A 924 26.20 -3.71 -1.20
C MET A 924 27.49 -2.88 -1.22
N CYS A 925 27.49 -1.79 -0.47
CA CYS A 925 28.69 -1.03 -0.18
C CYS A 925 29.39 -1.70 1.00
N THR A 926 30.49 -2.41 0.77
CA THR A 926 31.34 -2.98 1.83
C THR A 926 32.41 -1.98 2.29
N GLY A 927 32.82 -2.07 3.55
CA GLY A 927 33.73 -1.11 4.18
C GLY A 927 35.13 -1.11 3.57
N GLU A 928 35.74 -2.28 3.40
CA GLU A 928 37.11 -2.42 2.90
C GLU A 928 37.24 -2.06 1.40
N ARG A 929 36.28 -2.51 0.57
CA ARG A 929 36.37 -2.34 -0.89
C ARG A 929 35.91 -0.99 -1.40
N HIS A 930 35.11 -0.27 -0.60
CA HIS A 930 34.59 1.05 -0.96
C HIS A 930 35.08 2.15 -0.02
N GLU A 931 36.12 1.91 0.79
CA GLU A 931 36.62 2.87 1.79
C GLU A 931 36.98 4.23 1.17
N GLU A 932 37.64 4.23 0.02
CA GLU A 932 38.02 5.45 -0.70
C GLU A 932 36.78 6.22 -1.20
N ALA A 933 35.85 5.50 -1.83
CA ALA A 933 34.60 6.09 -2.33
C ALA A 933 33.77 6.66 -1.18
N LEU A 934 33.57 5.90 -0.09
CA LEU A 934 32.82 6.33 1.09
C LEU A 934 33.44 7.54 1.80
N ARG A 935 34.74 7.79 1.63
CA ARG A 935 35.42 9.00 2.14
C ARG A 935 35.41 10.18 1.18
N SER A 936 35.10 9.98 -0.09
CA SER A 936 35.25 10.99 -1.14
C SER A 936 33.97 11.21 -1.96
N THR A 937 33.74 10.40 -2.99
CA THR A 937 32.69 10.52 -4.00
C THR A 937 31.33 10.01 -3.53
N ALA A 938 31.32 8.95 -2.73
CA ALA A 938 30.15 8.27 -2.16
C ALA A 938 30.00 8.53 -0.65
N ARG A 939 30.33 9.75 -0.21
CA ARG A 939 30.16 10.15 1.19
C ARG A 939 28.71 9.95 1.66
N PRO A 940 28.47 9.57 2.91
CA PRO A 940 27.11 9.27 3.39
C PRO A 940 26.14 10.42 3.17
N GLU A 941 26.58 11.66 3.38
CA GLU A 941 25.78 12.86 3.14
C GLU A 941 25.40 12.98 1.66
N ARG A 942 26.34 12.67 0.77
CA ARG A 942 26.11 12.70 -0.68
C ARG A 942 25.15 11.60 -1.12
N LEU A 943 25.26 10.40 -0.57
CA LEU A 943 24.33 9.30 -0.84
C LEU A 943 22.93 9.65 -0.35
N THR A 944 22.80 10.29 0.82
CA THR A 944 21.52 10.81 1.31
C THR A 944 20.96 11.91 0.40
N GLU A 945 21.76 12.88 -0.05
CA GLU A 945 21.31 13.89 -1.02
C GLU A 945 20.78 13.28 -2.32
N LEU A 946 21.48 12.27 -2.85
CA LEU A 946 21.06 11.57 -4.07
C LEU A 946 19.78 10.74 -3.84
N HIS A 947 19.62 10.18 -2.64
CA HIS A 947 18.42 9.49 -2.21
C HIS A 947 17.22 10.43 -2.14
N ASP A 948 17.39 11.58 -1.48
CA ASP A 948 16.35 12.60 -1.31
C ASP A 948 15.96 13.23 -2.65
N ALA A 949 16.91 13.34 -3.58
CA ALA A 949 16.66 13.74 -4.96
C ALA A 949 16.00 12.66 -5.83
N GLY A 950 15.81 11.44 -5.32
CA GLY A 950 15.18 10.33 -6.03
C GLY A 950 16.05 9.70 -7.13
N LEU A 951 17.36 9.99 -7.16
CA LEU A 951 18.29 9.45 -8.16
C LEU A 951 18.75 8.03 -7.80
N ILE A 952 18.80 7.72 -6.50
CA ILE A 952 19.13 6.40 -5.97
C ILE A 952 18.19 6.04 -4.81
N ARG A 953 18.21 4.77 -4.42
CA ARG A 953 17.76 4.31 -3.11
C ARG A 953 19.00 3.99 -2.28
N PHE A 954 19.12 4.58 -1.11
CA PHE A 954 20.23 4.33 -0.21
C PHE A 954 19.69 3.84 1.13
N ASN A 955 20.11 2.65 1.54
CA ASN A 955 19.76 2.03 2.81
C ASN A 955 21.06 1.81 3.59
N ARG A 956 21.25 2.53 4.70
CA ARG A 956 22.47 2.45 5.51
C ARG A 956 22.33 1.44 6.64
N LEU A 957 23.37 0.64 6.89
CA LEU A 957 23.53 -0.16 8.09
C LEU A 957 24.29 0.62 9.17
N GLU A 958 24.11 0.21 10.42
CA GLU A 958 24.74 0.85 11.55
C GLU A 958 26.24 0.56 11.65
N GLY A 959 26.96 1.43 12.35
CA GLY A 959 28.39 1.30 12.53
C GLY A 959 29.22 2.02 11.46
N GLY A 960 30.53 1.92 11.64
CA GLY A 960 31.52 2.37 10.67
C GLY A 960 31.84 1.26 9.65
N PRO A 961 32.56 1.56 8.57
CA PRO A 961 33.05 0.53 7.67
C PRO A 961 33.95 -0.46 8.42
N GLU A 962 33.53 -1.72 8.47
CA GLU A 962 34.30 -2.83 9.04
C GLU A 962 35.24 -3.45 8.00
N ARG A 963 36.26 -4.17 8.47
CA ARG A 963 37.28 -4.83 7.62
C ARG A 963 37.28 -6.34 7.86
N GLY A 964 37.58 -7.11 6.81
CA GLY A 964 37.78 -8.55 6.90
C GLY A 964 36.70 -9.40 6.22
N PRO A 965 36.81 -10.74 6.34
CA PRO A 965 36.01 -11.69 5.58
C PRO A 965 34.56 -11.83 6.08
N ASP A 966 34.28 -11.40 7.32
CA ASP A 966 32.95 -11.38 7.93
C ASP A 966 32.38 -9.95 8.00
N GLN A 967 32.90 -9.02 7.19
CA GLN A 967 32.44 -7.64 7.21
C GLN A 967 30.96 -7.58 6.80
N GLU A 968 30.15 -6.93 7.63
CA GLU A 968 28.80 -6.55 7.20
C GLU A 968 28.90 -5.42 6.16
N PRO A 969 27.96 -5.37 5.20
CA PRO A 969 27.82 -4.21 4.35
C PRO A 969 27.64 -2.93 5.17
N TYR A 970 28.27 -1.84 4.73
CA TYR A 970 27.99 -0.50 5.24
C TYR A 970 26.60 0.00 4.83
N GLY A 971 26.11 -0.42 3.66
CA GLY A 971 24.81 -0.03 3.16
C GLY A 971 24.52 -0.61 1.77
N ASN A 972 23.34 -0.33 1.25
CA ASN A 972 22.88 -0.75 -0.07
C ASN A 972 22.59 0.50 -0.91
N VAL A 973 23.09 0.51 -2.15
CA VAL A 973 22.77 1.53 -3.16
C VAL A 973 22.03 0.86 -4.31
N ALA A 974 20.83 1.34 -4.60
CA ALA A 974 19.97 0.81 -5.65
C ALA A 974 19.51 1.88 -6.63
N CYS A 975 19.17 1.45 -7.84
CA CYS A 975 18.48 2.28 -8.82
C CYS A 975 17.15 1.65 -9.21
N GLU A 976 16.20 2.52 -9.55
CA GLU A 976 14.84 2.16 -9.94
C GLU A 976 14.69 2.23 -11.47
N GLY A 977 13.87 1.35 -12.05
CA GLY A 977 13.52 1.37 -13.47
C GLY A 977 12.22 0.65 -13.77
N ALA A 978 11.71 0.79 -15.00
CA ALA A 978 10.53 0.06 -15.44
C ALA A 978 10.84 -1.40 -15.78
N ARG A 979 12.11 -1.71 -16.04
CA ARG A 979 12.65 -3.05 -16.28
C ARG A 979 13.97 -3.21 -15.55
N GLN A 980 14.32 -4.43 -15.17
CA GLN A 980 15.59 -4.71 -14.50
C GLN A 980 16.81 -4.25 -15.32
N LYS A 981 16.79 -4.44 -16.65
CA LYS A 981 17.87 -3.95 -17.52
C LYS A 981 18.11 -2.44 -17.38
N GLU A 982 17.03 -1.65 -17.34
CA GLU A 982 17.09 -0.19 -17.21
C GLU A 982 17.59 0.21 -15.82
N ALA A 983 17.04 -0.40 -14.76
CA ALA A 983 17.48 -0.18 -13.38
C ALA A 983 18.97 -0.51 -13.21
N ARG A 984 19.43 -1.63 -13.80
CA ARG A 984 20.83 -2.06 -13.82
C ARG A 984 21.73 -1.09 -14.60
N GLU A 985 21.32 -0.62 -15.77
CA GLU A 985 22.10 0.34 -16.56
C GLU A 985 22.27 1.66 -15.81
N ARG A 986 21.21 2.15 -15.14
CA ARG A 986 21.31 3.30 -14.24
C ARG A 986 22.26 3.05 -13.09
N LEU A 987 22.14 1.90 -12.42
CA LEU A 987 23.02 1.53 -11.31
C LEU A 987 24.49 1.52 -11.73
N LEU A 988 24.81 0.94 -12.90
CA LEU A 988 26.16 0.91 -13.43
C LEU A 988 26.70 2.33 -13.67
N GLY A 989 25.89 3.22 -14.27
CA GLY A 989 26.28 4.61 -14.49
C GLY A 989 26.53 5.36 -13.18
N VAL A 990 25.64 5.19 -12.20
CA VAL A 990 25.77 5.81 -10.86
C VAL A 990 27.00 5.29 -10.13
N CYS A 991 27.20 3.96 -10.09
CA CYS A 991 28.32 3.36 -9.38
C CYS A 991 29.67 3.71 -10.00
N ALA A 992 29.75 3.86 -11.32
CA ALA A 992 30.95 4.34 -12.00
C ALA A 992 31.29 5.79 -11.60
N VAL A 993 30.29 6.68 -11.51
CA VAL A 993 30.49 8.07 -11.07
C VAL A 993 30.85 8.15 -9.59
N LEU A 994 30.25 7.30 -8.75
CA LEU A 994 30.50 7.27 -7.32
C LEU A 994 31.79 6.53 -6.94
N GLY A 995 32.47 5.88 -7.88
CA GLY A 995 33.67 5.08 -7.61
C GLY A 995 33.40 3.79 -6.82
N LEU A 996 32.16 3.27 -6.90
CA LEU A 996 31.79 2.01 -6.26
C LEU A 996 32.15 0.79 -7.13
N ASP A 997 32.30 0.97 -8.44
CA ASP A 997 32.75 -0.10 -9.34
C ASP A 997 34.28 -0.18 -9.31
N THR A 998 34.83 -1.26 -8.75
CA THR A 998 36.28 -1.47 -8.59
C THR A 998 36.70 -2.81 -9.20
N GLU A 999 38.00 -3.01 -9.45
CA GLU A 999 38.51 -4.30 -9.96
C GLU A 999 38.21 -5.46 -9.00
N GLU A 1000 38.24 -5.21 -7.69
CA GLU A 1000 37.94 -6.19 -6.65
C GLU A 1000 36.44 -6.33 -6.35
N TYR A 1001 35.61 -5.41 -6.85
CA TYR A 1001 34.15 -5.44 -6.70
C TYR A 1001 33.48 -5.09 -8.04
N PRO A 1002 33.59 -5.96 -9.06
CA PRO A 1002 33.14 -5.66 -10.41
C PRO A 1002 31.62 -5.71 -10.52
N ILE A 1003 30.96 -4.56 -10.39
CA ILE A 1003 29.50 -4.45 -10.28
C ILE A 1003 28.80 -5.02 -11.52
N LYS A 1004 29.40 -4.85 -12.70
CA LYS A 1004 28.88 -5.42 -13.94
C LYS A 1004 28.74 -6.95 -13.90
N TYR A 1005 29.66 -7.64 -13.23
CA TYR A 1005 29.63 -9.09 -13.03
C TYR A 1005 28.65 -9.46 -11.92
N LEU A 1006 28.69 -8.76 -10.77
CA LEU A 1006 27.82 -9.02 -9.62
C LEU A 1006 26.32 -8.83 -9.94
N THR A 1007 26.03 -7.92 -10.86
CA THR A 1007 24.66 -7.70 -11.38
C THR A 1007 24.41 -8.43 -12.70
N GLY A 1008 25.32 -9.31 -13.13
CA GLY A 1008 25.33 -9.91 -14.45
C GLY A 1008 24.11 -10.78 -14.73
N GLU A 1009 23.57 -11.43 -13.70
CA GLU A 1009 22.36 -12.27 -13.76
C GLU A 1009 21.06 -11.45 -13.85
N PHE A 1010 21.13 -10.14 -13.59
CA PHE A 1010 19.98 -9.22 -13.62
C PHE A 1010 19.76 -8.58 -15.02
N GLN A 1011 19.97 -9.34 -16.11
CA GLN A 1011 19.94 -8.84 -17.51
C GLN A 1011 18.64 -9.08 -18.25
#